data_AF-A0A7W5AN16-F1
#
_entry.id   AF-A0A7W5AN16-F1
#
_cell.length_a   1.000
_cell.length_b   1.000
_cell.length_c   1.000
_cell.angle_alpha   90.00
_cell.angle_beta   90.00
_cell.angle_gamma   90.00
#
_symmetry.space_group_name_H-M   'P 1'
#
loop_
_entity.id
_entity.type
_entity.pdbx_description
1 polymer ?
#
loop_
_entity_poly.entity_id
_entity_poly.type
_entity_poly.pdbx_seq_one_letter_code
_entity_poly.pdbx_strand_id
1 'polypeptide(L)'
;MPRKNDVALEVYYDGAWHDLVIGDYVLAGQQIKIQRGDGAQSAAMRPALLTAQLSNDEDLFRNSNPESPLYGKAGRNVPIRVSVGGVVRGHVQVSRWEASESRDFRAKPKRGSAWVDVEAGGLLQQIHQWKEPLKSPLVRNTLSLSNLIGFWPLEDPRDAPYLSTPMPGGIAGVTFGEVTLGGEQRPGGATAAAEVAADGVLTGRFLRSTASGYQLTFSAYIPATLTAAYQEIFRWTDSRNRVWAWEINDASYAYRIYDSDGSTLSYTSDSYGTQSPVQWVRFRMKVTVSGGTITYEPAWYPEGATFTTGSTQTFSGTATGQPRTWLTPRTDYSTGAFYSCVYAVDDPDIDLVSDSGVLAAFNGHAGERARNRFGRLMNEMGLPWNAIGTTALSEPMGVQPAAPFADILKEIRDTEDGLMFDAIDNIAVIFLLRNARYNRTAVRIDVNELPGRPREVTDDLGVYNIVTVSQRDGGEAAAEDATSPIGSQSSPDGIGPYEQTIDVNIDDEAVLPGLAGWWLNRGTVDLPRYPAVTVNLAALDPDKVAEIEDIDVGDALEITGYREYDIRLQVVGYTETIGWPNARSIVFTTVPDQIFDVGTYDGDRRYDLRTATVSAVAGPTATTLTIGITDDEAWSSTSAYDLMIAGELVGVPVGGMGARTGSAGAYQQVLTGAVRSKNGVRKTLPVGAEVHIATPGRWAR
;
A
#
# COMPACT_ATOMS: atom_id res chain seq x y z
N MET A 1 -7.04 34.30 20.66
CA MET A 1 -7.79 33.35 21.51
C MET A 1 -9.05 32.96 20.77
N PRO A 2 -9.25 31.68 20.43
CA PRO A 2 -10.57 31.24 20.03
C PRO A 2 -11.50 31.49 21.22
N ARG A 3 -12.53 32.33 21.06
CA ARG A 3 -13.62 32.40 22.05
C ARG A 3 -14.33 31.05 22.02
N LYS A 4 -15.14 30.71 23.04
CA LYS A 4 -16.05 29.55 22.99
C LYS A 4 -16.84 29.48 21.66
N ASN A 5 -17.08 30.64 21.04
CA ASN A 5 -17.76 30.83 19.77
C ASN A 5 -16.96 30.43 18.51
N ASP A 6 -15.67 30.08 18.63
CA ASP A 6 -14.80 29.76 17.49
C ASP A 6 -14.60 28.25 17.30
N VAL A 7 -15.22 27.41 18.15
CA VAL A 7 -15.22 25.94 18.03
C VAL A 7 -16.62 25.49 17.64
N ALA A 8 -16.73 24.63 16.63
CA ALA A 8 -17.97 23.97 16.26
C ALA A 8 -17.78 22.45 16.37
N LEU A 9 -18.76 21.76 16.95
CA LEU A 9 -18.83 20.29 16.97
C LEU A 9 -20.17 19.92 16.34
N GLU A 10 -20.14 19.41 15.12
CA GLU A 10 -21.32 19.24 14.31
C GLU A 10 -21.60 17.76 14.04
N VAL A 11 -22.85 17.33 14.22
CA VAL A 11 -23.32 15.98 13.87
C VAL A 11 -24.28 16.07 12.69
N TYR A 12 -24.14 15.18 11.72
CA TYR A 12 -24.99 15.15 10.53
C TYR A 12 -26.23 14.28 10.73
N TYR A 13 -27.42 14.85 10.80
CA TYR A 13 -28.67 14.09 10.86
C TYR A 13 -29.79 14.86 10.15
N ASP A 14 -30.85 14.14 9.74
CA ASP A 14 -32.00 14.73 9.02
C ASP A 14 -31.63 15.55 7.75
N GLY A 15 -30.52 15.21 7.10
CA GLY A 15 -30.04 15.88 5.90
C GLY A 15 -29.29 17.19 6.12
N ALA A 16 -28.94 17.54 7.37
CA ALA A 16 -28.23 18.78 7.70
C ALA A 16 -27.14 18.56 8.78
N TRP A 17 -26.18 19.48 8.84
CA TRP A 17 -25.23 19.58 9.95
C TRP A 17 -25.84 20.36 11.09
N HIS A 18 -25.73 19.84 12.31
CA HIS A 18 -26.24 20.46 13.52
C HIS A 18 -25.09 20.71 14.51
N ASP A 19 -24.82 21.98 14.82
CA ASP A 19 -23.79 22.38 15.77
C ASP A 19 -24.25 22.19 17.21
N LEU A 20 -23.50 21.39 17.96
CA LEU A 20 -23.73 21.06 19.35
C LEU A 20 -23.12 22.10 20.32
N VAL A 21 -22.20 22.95 19.84
CA VAL A 21 -21.54 23.97 20.67
C VAL A 21 -22.42 25.20 20.87
N ILE A 22 -23.17 25.62 19.85
CA ILE A 22 -24.11 26.77 19.94
C ILE A 22 -25.16 26.56 21.06
N GLY A 23 -25.51 25.32 21.37
CA GLY A 23 -26.43 24.99 22.46
C GLY A 23 -25.78 24.84 23.84
N ASP A 24 -24.49 25.17 23.99
CA ASP A 24 -23.71 24.98 25.21
C ASP A 24 -23.69 23.52 25.72
N TYR A 25 -23.91 22.56 24.81
CA TYR A 25 -24.01 21.14 25.16
C TYR A 25 -22.66 20.46 25.30
N VAL A 26 -21.57 20.98 24.74
CA VAL A 26 -20.23 20.42 25.02
C VAL A 26 -19.83 20.78 26.45
N LEU A 27 -19.59 19.78 27.30
CA LEU A 27 -19.28 20.02 28.72
C LEU A 27 -17.96 20.77 28.86
N ALA A 28 -18.01 22.00 29.36
CA ALA A 28 -16.87 22.92 29.43
C ALA A 28 -15.66 22.40 30.25
N GLY A 29 -15.87 21.38 31.09
CA GLY A 29 -14.82 20.71 31.87
C GLY A 29 -14.18 19.50 31.19
N GLN A 30 -14.68 19.07 30.02
CA GLN A 30 -14.13 17.95 29.25
C GLN A 30 -13.60 18.44 27.90
N GLN A 31 -12.48 17.86 27.49
CA GLN A 31 -11.80 18.26 26.26
C GLN A 31 -12.33 17.45 25.06
N ILE A 32 -12.49 18.12 23.92
CA ILE A 32 -12.59 17.43 22.64
C ILE A 32 -11.18 16.96 22.28
N LYS A 33 -11.04 15.67 21.98
CA LYS A 33 -9.76 15.08 21.58
C LYS A 33 -9.87 14.51 20.18
N ILE A 34 -8.90 14.83 19.35
CA ILE A 34 -8.74 14.32 17.99
C ILE A 34 -7.38 13.62 17.95
N GLN A 35 -7.33 12.40 17.45
CA GLN A 35 -6.08 11.67 17.26
C GLN A 35 -6.02 11.15 15.83
N ARG A 36 -4.86 11.27 15.19
CA ARG A 36 -4.66 10.87 13.78
C ARG A 36 -3.22 10.41 13.53
N GLY A 37 -3.05 9.54 12.54
CA GLY A 37 -1.75 8.98 12.17
C GLY A 37 -1.27 7.89 13.12
N ASP A 38 0.01 7.55 12.96
CA ASP A 38 0.68 6.45 13.65
C ASP A 38 1.22 6.81 15.03
N GLY A 39 1.57 5.78 15.80
CA GLY A 39 2.34 5.93 17.02
C GLY A 39 3.85 5.94 16.75
N ALA A 40 4.63 6.52 17.68
CA ALA A 40 6.09 6.63 17.53
C ALA A 40 6.85 5.29 17.47
N GLN A 41 6.20 4.18 17.81
CA GLN A 41 6.83 2.87 18.01
C GLN A 41 6.46 1.84 16.94
N SER A 42 5.41 2.06 16.16
CA SER A 42 5.02 1.17 15.07
C SER A 42 3.99 1.84 14.17
N ALA A 43 4.25 1.78 12.86
CA ALA A 43 3.27 2.11 11.86
C ALA A 43 2.17 1.05 11.91
N ALA A 44 0.98 1.43 12.33
CA ALA A 44 -0.17 0.55 12.44
C ALA A 44 -1.34 1.40 11.98
N MET A 45 -1.89 1.16 10.78
CA MET A 45 -2.94 1.97 10.11
C MET A 45 -4.06 2.40 11.05
N ARG A 46 -3.78 3.38 11.91
CA ARG A 46 -4.55 3.62 13.14
C ARG A 46 -5.73 4.46 12.73
N PRO A 47 -6.96 4.03 13.03
CA PRO A 47 -8.10 4.87 12.76
C PRO A 47 -7.99 6.19 13.50
N ALA A 48 -8.34 7.28 12.82
CA ALA A 48 -8.53 8.55 13.50
C ALA A 48 -9.61 8.40 14.58
N LEU A 49 -9.44 9.10 15.69
CA LEU A 49 -10.34 9.05 16.84
C LEU A 49 -10.79 10.47 17.17
N LEU A 50 -12.08 10.66 17.36
CA LEU A 50 -12.66 11.87 17.95
C LEU A 50 -13.44 11.46 19.19
N THR A 51 -13.17 12.12 20.32
CA THR A 51 -13.95 11.95 21.55
C THR A 51 -14.47 13.29 22.05
N ALA A 52 -15.73 13.33 22.45
CA ALA A 52 -16.35 14.49 23.10
C ALA A 52 -17.38 14.02 24.13
N GLN A 53 -17.61 14.83 25.17
CA GLN A 53 -18.66 14.61 26.15
C GLN A 53 -19.72 15.70 26.05
N LEU A 54 -20.97 15.28 25.87
CA LEU A 54 -22.13 16.16 25.72
C LEU A 54 -22.94 16.18 27.02
N SER A 55 -23.31 17.36 27.49
CA SER A 55 -24.35 17.58 28.50
C SER A 55 -25.68 17.06 27.96
N ASN A 56 -26.36 16.25 28.75
CA ASN A 56 -27.59 15.60 28.36
C ASN A 56 -28.68 15.78 29.43
N ASP A 57 -28.66 16.93 30.12
CA ASP A 57 -29.63 17.24 31.17
C ASP A 57 -31.08 17.31 30.67
N GLU A 58 -31.27 17.52 29.37
CA GLU A 58 -32.58 17.54 28.68
C GLU A 58 -32.90 16.22 27.95
N ASP A 59 -32.06 15.19 28.11
CA ASP A 59 -32.15 13.87 27.45
C ASP A 59 -32.22 13.92 25.90
N LEU A 60 -31.68 14.99 25.30
CA LEU A 60 -31.69 15.26 23.85
C LEU A 60 -30.74 14.38 23.03
N PHE A 61 -29.61 13.95 23.60
CA PHE A 61 -28.55 13.23 22.87
C PHE A 61 -28.57 11.72 23.09
N ARG A 62 -29.52 11.24 23.90
CA ARG A 62 -29.75 9.81 24.05
C ARG A 62 -30.54 9.29 22.84
N ASN A 63 -29.84 8.74 21.85
CA ASN A 63 -30.44 8.19 20.62
C ASN A 63 -31.43 7.03 20.84
N SER A 64 -31.46 6.41 22.02
CA SER A 64 -32.43 5.38 22.41
C SER A 64 -33.72 5.94 23.01
N ASN A 65 -33.76 7.24 23.35
CA ASN A 65 -34.94 7.91 23.87
C ASN A 65 -35.86 8.30 22.68
N PRO A 66 -37.11 7.81 22.60
CA PRO A 66 -38.05 8.21 21.55
C PRO A 66 -38.37 9.71 21.48
N GLU A 67 -38.15 10.46 22.56
CA GLU A 67 -38.34 11.91 22.61
C GLU A 67 -37.11 12.69 22.13
N SER A 68 -35.97 12.03 21.93
CA SER A 68 -34.75 12.67 21.42
C SER A 68 -34.91 13.02 19.93
N PRO A 69 -34.44 14.20 19.48
CA PRO A 69 -34.36 14.51 18.06
C PRO A 69 -33.45 13.56 17.27
N LEU A 70 -32.56 12.81 17.94
CA LEU A 70 -31.69 11.82 17.33
C LEU A 70 -32.37 10.46 17.12
N TYR A 71 -33.54 10.23 17.71
CA TYR A 71 -34.21 8.93 17.66
C TYR A 71 -34.52 8.50 16.23
N GLY A 72 -33.94 7.38 15.81
CA GLY A 72 -34.05 6.86 14.45
C GLY A 72 -33.36 7.71 13.36
N LYS A 73 -32.70 8.82 13.74
CA LYS A 73 -32.06 9.77 12.81
C LYS A 73 -30.55 9.84 12.96
N ALA A 74 -30.04 9.73 14.19
CA ALA A 74 -28.62 9.67 14.47
C ALA A 74 -28.25 8.44 15.32
N GLY A 75 -27.06 7.90 15.11
CA GLY A 75 -26.64 6.63 15.68
C GLY A 75 -25.22 6.28 15.29
N ARG A 76 -24.97 4.99 15.03
CA ARG A 76 -23.67 4.52 14.56
C ARG A 76 -23.45 4.91 13.10
N ASN A 77 -22.19 5.13 12.73
CA ASN A 77 -21.71 5.52 11.40
C ASN A 77 -22.22 6.88 10.89
N VAL A 78 -22.79 7.70 11.78
CA VAL A 78 -23.21 9.06 11.44
C VAL A 78 -21.99 9.99 11.39
N PRO A 79 -21.84 10.83 10.36
CA PRO A 79 -20.76 11.81 10.30
C PRO A 79 -20.81 12.80 11.47
N ILE A 80 -19.65 13.02 12.10
CA ILE A 80 -19.39 14.06 13.08
C ILE A 80 -18.11 14.79 12.69
N ARG A 81 -18.10 16.11 12.82
CA ARG A 81 -16.90 16.91 12.55
C ARG A 81 -16.68 17.96 13.62
N VAL A 82 -15.43 18.35 13.78
CA VAL A 82 -15.01 19.44 14.65
C VAL A 82 -14.26 20.47 13.82
N SER A 83 -14.60 21.74 14.03
CA SER A 83 -13.97 22.87 13.34
C SER A 83 -13.51 23.92 14.35
N VAL A 84 -12.38 24.57 14.07
CA VAL A 84 -11.87 25.69 14.86
C VAL A 84 -11.60 26.86 13.90
N GLY A 85 -12.17 28.04 14.17
CA GLY A 85 -12.03 29.20 13.29
C GLY A 85 -12.57 28.98 11.86
N GLY A 86 -13.50 28.04 11.69
CA GLY A 86 -14.03 27.64 10.38
C GLY A 86 -13.19 26.60 9.62
N VAL A 87 -12.05 26.18 10.18
CA VAL A 87 -11.20 25.12 9.60
C VAL A 87 -11.55 23.79 10.25
N VAL A 88 -11.83 22.77 9.43
CA VAL A 88 -12.11 21.41 9.93
C VAL A 88 -10.83 20.81 10.51
N ARG A 89 -10.90 20.33 11.75
CA ARG A 89 -9.79 19.69 12.47
C ARG A 89 -9.97 18.19 12.65
N GLY A 90 -11.17 17.67 12.38
CA GLY A 90 -11.45 16.25 12.31
C GLY A 90 -12.83 15.98 11.73
N HIS A 91 -12.94 14.97 10.87
CA HIS A 91 -14.17 14.53 10.24
C HIS A 91 -14.21 13.00 10.24
N VAL A 92 -15.08 12.43 11.07
CA VAL A 92 -15.13 10.98 11.34
C VAL A 92 -16.57 10.52 11.49
N GLN A 93 -16.79 9.24 11.79
CA GLN A 93 -18.12 8.67 11.95
C GLN A 93 -18.31 8.12 13.36
N VAL A 94 -19.46 8.42 13.99
CA VAL A 94 -19.74 8.04 15.37
C VAL A 94 -19.80 6.51 15.51
N SER A 95 -18.95 5.95 16.36
CA SER A 95 -18.87 4.52 16.65
C SER A 95 -19.64 4.17 17.92
N ARG A 96 -19.68 5.07 18.90
CA ARG A 96 -20.30 4.88 20.21
C ARG A 96 -21.05 6.13 20.68
N TRP A 97 -22.25 5.88 21.21
CA TRP A 97 -23.04 6.82 21.99
C TRP A 97 -23.28 6.18 23.36
N GLU A 98 -22.69 6.74 24.42
CA GLU A 98 -22.83 6.21 25.77
C GLU A 98 -23.49 7.22 26.69
N ALA A 99 -24.80 7.10 26.83
CA ALA A 99 -25.58 7.91 27.75
C ALA A 99 -25.40 7.44 29.19
N SER A 100 -25.07 8.37 30.09
CA SER A 100 -24.87 8.14 31.51
C SER A 100 -25.54 9.24 32.34
N GLU A 101 -25.84 8.94 33.60
CA GLU A 101 -26.45 9.89 34.51
C GLU A 101 -26.01 9.63 35.95
N SER A 102 -25.98 10.69 36.75
CA SER A 102 -25.83 10.55 38.19
C SER A 102 -27.07 9.88 38.80
N ARG A 103 -26.88 9.15 39.92
CA ARG A 103 -27.95 8.40 40.61
C ARG A 103 -29.21 9.23 40.87
N ASP A 104 -29.05 10.50 41.21
CA ASP A 104 -30.14 11.37 41.62
C ASP A 104 -30.76 12.16 40.45
N PHE A 105 -30.24 12.01 39.21
CA PHE A 105 -30.64 12.83 38.05
C PHE A 105 -32.15 12.81 37.79
N ARG A 106 -32.78 11.64 37.94
CA ARG A 106 -34.22 11.44 37.77
C ARG A 106 -35.02 11.60 39.07
N ALA A 107 -34.38 11.92 40.19
CA ALA A 107 -35.06 12.17 41.46
C ALA A 107 -35.77 13.54 41.44
N LYS A 108 -36.82 13.69 42.25
CA LYS A 108 -37.51 14.97 42.47
C LYS A 108 -37.21 15.50 43.88
N PRO A 109 -36.80 16.78 44.04
CA PRO A 109 -36.46 17.75 42.99
C PRO A 109 -35.22 17.32 42.19
N LYS A 110 -35.11 17.77 40.93
CA LYS A 110 -34.00 17.40 40.02
C LYS A 110 -32.66 17.70 40.71
N ARG A 111 -31.83 16.67 40.86
CA ARG A 111 -30.51 16.74 41.51
C ARG A 111 -29.51 15.97 40.65
N GLY A 112 -28.33 16.53 40.41
CA GLY A 112 -27.30 15.87 39.59
C GLY A 112 -27.45 16.13 38.09
N SER A 113 -26.69 15.40 37.29
CA SER A 113 -26.47 15.66 35.86
C SER A 113 -26.55 14.39 35.02
N ALA A 114 -26.82 14.56 33.72
CA ALA A 114 -26.70 13.51 32.70
C ALA A 114 -25.77 13.95 31.57
N TRP A 115 -25.12 12.99 30.94
CA TRP A 115 -24.16 13.22 29.85
C TRP A 115 -24.19 12.09 28.83
N VAL A 116 -23.60 12.34 27.67
CA VAL A 116 -23.35 11.34 26.64
C VAL A 116 -21.89 11.41 26.21
N ASP A 117 -21.17 10.31 26.39
CA ASP A 117 -19.83 10.13 25.83
C ASP A 117 -19.97 9.71 24.36
N VAL A 118 -19.40 10.51 23.47
CA VAL A 118 -19.36 10.27 22.03
C VAL A 118 -17.96 9.87 21.64
N GLU A 119 -17.85 8.70 21.01
CA GLU A 119 -16.62 8.23 20.37
C GLU A 119 -16.90 8.05 18.88
N ALA A 120 -15.98 8.53 18.05
CA ALA A 120 -16.08 8.44 16.61
C ALA A 120 -14.74 8.04 16.01
N GLY A 121 -14.81 7.22 14.96
CA GLY A 121 -13.65 6.67 14.26
C GLY A 121 -13.64 7.05 12.79
N GLY A 122 -12.44 7.16 12.22
CA GLY A 122 -12.25 7.32 10.77
C GLY A 122 -12.61 6.06 9.98
N LEU A 123 -12.48 6.13 8.66
CA LEU A 123 -12.86 5.06 7.73
C LEU A 123 -12.04 3.78 7.96
N LEU A 124 -10.78 3.91 8.38
CA LEU A 124 -9.93 2.76 8.77
C LEU A 124 -10.56 1.91 9.88
N GLN A 125 -11.39 2.48 10.76
CA GLN A 125 -12.08 1.72 11.80
C GLN A 125 -13.05 0.69 11.20
N GLN A 126 -13.74 1.06 10.12
CA GLN A 126 -14.67 0.15 9.42
C GLN A 126 -13.90 -0.89 8.61
N ILE A 127 -12.87 -0.46 7.89
CA ILE A 127 -12.00 -1.35 7.11
C ILE A 127 -11.42 -2.46 8.00
N HIS A 128 -10.96 -2.12 9.21
CA HIS A 128 -10.43 -3.11 10.15
C HIS A 128 -11.45 -4.16 10.63
N GLN A 129 -12.74 -3.88 10.54
CA GLN A 129 -13.80 -4.82 10.91
C GLN A 129 -14.09 -5.84 9.80
N TRP A 130 -13.66 -5.58 8.56
CA TRP A 130 -13.92 -6.48 7.44
C TRP A 130 -12.90 -7.60 7.42
N LYS A 131 -13.30 -8.76 7.95
CA LYS A 131 -12.45 -9.95 8.08
C LYS A 131 -12.61 -10.96 6.95
N GLU A 132 -13.65 -10.83 6.13
CA GLU A 132 -13.85 -11.70 4.98
C GLU A 132 -12.79 -11.41 3.90
N PRO A 133 -12.04 -12.43 3.43
CA PRO A 133 -11.08 -12.25 2.35
C PRO A 133 -11.75 -11.74 1.08
N LEU A 134 -11.09 -10.82 0.38
CA LEU A 134 -11.51 -10.45 -0.97
C LEU A 134 -11.35 -11.66 -1.88
N LYS A 135 -12.30 -11.81 -2.82
CA LYS A 135 -12.20 -12.81 -3.89
C LYS A 135 -10.96 -12.53 -4.76
N SER A 136 -10.49 -13.55 -5.48
CA SER A 136 -9.32 -13.44 -6.35
C SER A 136 -9.44 -12.30 -7.38
N PRO A 137 -8.29 -11.75 -7.87
CA PRO A 137 -8.29 -10.80 -8.97
C PRO A 137 -9.14 -11.22 -10.16
N LEU A 138 -9.04 -12.49 -10.59
CA LEU A 138 -9.82 -13.04 -11.70
C LEU A 138 -11.32 -13.01 -11.42
N VAL A 139 -11.75 -13.41 -10.23
CA VAL A 139 -13.18 -13.41 -9.88
C VAL A 139 -13.74 -12.00 -9.83
N ARG A 140 -13.02 -11.06 -9.22
CA ARG A 140 -13.48 -9.68 -9.09
C ARG A 140 -13.57 -8.98 -10.44
N ASN A 141 -12.55 -9.14 -11.29
CA ASN A 141 -12.57 -8.59 -12.65
C ASN A 141 -13.69 -9.22 -13.50
N THR A 142 -13.83 -10.55 -13.50
CA THR A 142 -14.86 -11.23 -14.31
C THR A 142 -16.27 -10.85 -13.89
N LEU A 143 -16.53 -10.68 -12.59
CA LEU A 143 -17.83 -10.21 -12.08
C LEU A 143 -18.14 -8.74 -12.39
N SER A 144 -17.12 -7.95 -12.75
CA SER A 144 -17.32 -6.56 -13.19
C SER A 144 -17.74 -6.44 -14.66
N LEU A 145 -17.61 -7.53 -15.43
CA LEU A 145 -18.01 -7.55 -16.84
C LEU A 145 -19.54 -7.50 -16.97
N SER A 146 -20.02 -6.67 -17.90
CA SER A 146 -21.41 -6.72 -18.36
C SER A 146 -21.68 -7.96 -19.21
N ASN A 147 -22.94 -8.32 -19.41
CA ASN A 147 -23.35 -9.32 -20.40
C ASN A 147 -22.78 -10.74 -20.16
N LEU A 148 -22.39 -11.05 -18.92
CA LEU A 148 -21.95 -12.37 -18.50
C LEU A 148 -23.12 -13.36 -18.65
N ILE A 149 -22.87 -14.51 -19.30
CA ILE A 149 -23.87 -15.58 -19.51
C ILE A 149 -23.45 -16.92 -18.89
N GLY A 150 -22.29 -16.96 -18.24
CA GLY A 150 -21.84 -18.07 -17.39
C GLY A 150 -20.44 -17.79 -16.88
N PHE A 151 -20.15 -18.24 -15.66
CA PHE A 151 -18.84 -18.06 -15.04
C PHE A 151 -18.58 -19.11 -13.96
N TRP A 152 -17.46 -19.82 -14.08
CA TRP A 152 -16.94 -20.78 -13.12
C TRP A 152 -15.48 -20.41 -12.82
N PRO A 153 -15.17 -19.90 -11.62
CA PRO A 153 -13.79 -19.58 -11.23
C PRO A 153 -12.87 -20.80 -11.23
N LEU A 154 -13.42 -21.96 -10.87
CA LEU A 154 -12.68 -23.20 -10.58
C LEU A 154 -11.70 -23.05 -9.39
N GLU A 155 -12.06 -22.17 -8.45
CA GLU A 155 -11.31 -21.89 -7.22
C GLU A 155 -11.96 -22.57 -5.99
N ASP A 156 -12.78 -23.58 -6.24
CA ASP A 156 -13.53 -24.29 -5.21
C ASP A 156 -12.60 -25.09 -4.27
N PRO A 157 -12.92 -25.21 -2.97
CA PRO A 157 -12.14 -26.04 -2.04
C PRO A 157 -12.22 -27.52 -2.45
N ARG A 158 -11.23 -28.32 -2.02
CA ARG A 158 -11.07 -29.74 -2.40
C ARG A 158 -12.33 -30.58 -2.22
N ASP A 159 -13.11 -30.34 -1.16
CA ASP A 159 -14.30 -31.11 -0.82
C ASP A 159 -15.60 -30.55 -1.45
N ALA A 160 -15.50 -29.60 -2.37
CA ALA A 160 -16.68 -29.00 -3.00
C ALA A 160 -17.42 -30.03 -3.88
N PRO A 161 -18.76 -30.19 -3.70
CA PRO A 161 -19.53 -31.19 -4.44
C PRO A 161 -19.92 -30.76 -5.87
N TYR A 162 -19.61 -29.52 -6.27
CA TYR A 162 -19.90 -28.95 -7.57
C TYR A 162 -18.95 -27.78 -7.85
N LEU A 163 -18.88 -27.36 -9.12
CA LEU A 163 -18.13 -26.17 -9.52
C LEU A 163 -18.99 -24.94 -9.24
N SER A 164 -18.59 -24.10 -8.28
CA SER A 164 -19.42 -22.96 -7.88
C SER A 164 -19.43 -21.87 -8.95
N THR A 165 -20.47 -21.04 -8.90
CA THR A 165 -20.57 -19.84 -9.73
C THR A 165 -20.92 -18.65 -8.83
N PRO A 166 -20.11 -17.59 -8.81
CA PRO A 166 -20.42 -16.38 -8.07
C PRO A 166 -21.31 -15.41 -8.87
N MET A 167 -21.67 -15.77 -10.11
CA MET A 167 -22.50 -14.96 -10.99
C MET A 167 -23.98 -15.03 -10.57
N PRO A 168 -24.68 -13.89 -10.43
CA PRO A 168 -26.13 -13.87 -10.17
C PRO A 168 -26.92 -14.67 -11.22
N GLY A 169 -27.76 -15.60 -10.78
CA GLY A 169 -28.54 -16.47 -11.66
C GLY A 169 -27.72 -17.54 -12.41
N GLY A 170 -26.42 -17.67 -12.12
CA GLY A 170 -25.55 -18.68 -12.71
C GLY A 170 -25.97 -20.11 -12.34
N ILE A 171 -25.53 -21.08 -13.15
CA ILE A 171 -25.77 -22.50 -12.94
C ILE A 171 -24.47 -23.15 -12.49
N ALA A 172 -24.48 -23.84 -11.34
CA ALA A 172 -23.32 -24.59 -10.86
C ALA A 172 -22.89 -25.65 -11.90
N GLY A 173 -21.58 -25.82 -12.05
CA GLY A 173 -21.01 -26.86 -12.90
C GLY A 173 -20.90 -28.18 -12.16
N VAL A 174 -20.57 -29.24 -12.88
CA VAL A 174 -20.41 -30.59 -12.32
C VAL A 174 -19.10 -31.20 -12.78
N THR A 175 -18.59 -32.12 -11.97
CA THR A 175 -17.41 -32.92 -12.26
C THR A 175 -17.83 -34.36 -12.54
N PHE A 176 -17.09 -35.06 -13.40
CA PHE A 176 -17.19 -36.50 -13.63
C PHE A 176 -15.80 -37.12 -13.63
N GLY A 177 -15.69 -38.40 -13.25
CA GLY A 177 -14.38 -39.07 -13.14
C GLY A 177 -13.53 -38.44 -12.04
N GLU A 178 -12.22 -38.59 -12.15
CA GLU A 178 -11.26 -38.08 -11.17
C GLU A 178 -10.90 -36.60 -11.46
N VAL A 179 -11.33 -35.73 -10.56
CA VAL A 179 -11.05 -34.28 -10.56
C VAL A 179 -10.67 -33.87 -9.15
N THR A 180 -9.57 -33.14 -9.01
CA THR A 180 -9.14 -32.55 -7.74
C THR A 180 -9.35 -31.04 -7.77
N LEU A 181 -10.23 -30.53 -6.91
CA LEU A 181 -10.44 -29.10 -6.71
C LEU A 181 -9.47 -28.56 -5.64
N GLY A 182 -9.29 -27.25 -5.58
CA GLY A 182 -8.37 -26.62 -4.63
C GLY A 182 -6.89 -26.90 -4.94
N GLY A 183 -6.54 -27.03 -6.22
CA GLY A 183 -5.15 -27.24 -6.65
C GLY A 183 -4.29 -26.00 -6.45
N GLU A 184 -3.06 -26.20 -5.95
CA GLU A 184 -2.10 -25.13 -5.68
C GLU A 184 -1.46 -24.56 -6.95
N GLN A 185 -1.30 -25.38 -8.00
CA GLN A 185 -0.89 -24.92 -9.32
C GLN A 185 -2.02 -24.10 -9.94
N ARG A 186 -1.79 -22.79 -10.10
CA ARG A 186 -2.81 -21.80 -10.50
C ARG A 186 -2.16 -20.61 -11.21
N PRO A 187 -2.90 -19.87 -12.06
CA PRO A 187 -2.43 -18.56 -12.50
C PRO A 187 -2.43 -17.61 -11.30
N GLY A 188 -1.56 -16.59 -11.31
CA GLY A 188 -1.39 -15.61 -10.24
C GLY A 188 -2.70 -14.89 -9.90
N GLY A 189 -3.60 -14.73 -10.86
CA GLY A 189 -4.92 -14.14 -10.68
C GLY A 189 -5.96 -14.97 -9.96
N ALA A 190 -5.70 -16.25 -9.68
CA ALA A 190 -6.64 -17.19 -9.04
C ALA A 190 -6.13 -17.60 -7.65
N THR A 191 -7.02 -18.06 -6.75
CA THR A 191 -6.63 -18.68 -5.47
C THR A 191 -6.41 -20.18 -5.53
N ALA A 192 -6.98 -20.85 -6.54
CA ALA A 192 -6.81 -22.26 -6.82
C ALA A 192 -7.15 -22.57 -8.28
N ALA A 193 -6.88 -23.79 -8.71
CA ALA A 193 -7.37 -24.32 -9.98
C ALA A 193 -7.92 -25.75 -9.81
N ALA A 194 -8.64 -26.23 -10.82
CA ALA A 194 -9.10 -27.61 -10.89
C ALA A 194 -8.07 -28.46 -11.66
N GLU A 195 -7.56 -29.51 -11.02
CA GLU A 195 -6.75 -30.54 -11.66
C GLU A 195 -7.64 -31.65 -12.19
N VAL A 196 -7.35 -32.10 -13.41
CA VAL A 196 -8.10 -33.14 -14.11
C VAL A 196 -7.18 -34.35 -14.29
N ALA A 197 -7.67 -35.55 -13.97
CA ALA A 197 -7.00 -36.81 -14.28
C ALA A 197 -7.47 -37.37 -15.63
N ALA A 198 -6.95 -38.53 -16.03
CA ALA A 198 -7.22 -39.11 -17.36
C ALA A 198 -8.71 -39.31 -17.68
N ASP A 199 -9.55 -39.64 -16.68
CA ASP A 199 -11.00 -39.84 -16.84
C ASP A 199 -11.85 -38.65 -16.33
N GLY A 200 -11.18 -37.61 -15.81
CA GLY A 200 -11.78 -36.41 -15.26
C GLY A 200 -12.42 -35.52 -16.31
N VAL A 201 -13.55 -34.92 -15.96
CA VAL A 201 -14.28 -33.96 -16.81
C VAL A 201 -14.86 -32.86 -15.94
N LEU A 202 -14.56 -31.62 -16.28
CA LEU A 202 -15.25 -30.42 -15.81
C LEU A 202 -16.32 -30.06 -16.84
N THR A 203 -17.52 -29.67 -16.40
CA THR A 203 -18.54 -29.18 -17.32
C THR A 203 -19.49 -28.19 -16.65
N GLY A 204 -20.03 -27.28 -17.45
CA GLY A 204 -21.04 -26.32 -17.02
C GLY A 204 -21.97 -25.95 -18.16
N ARG A 205 -23.03 -25.23 -17.80
CA ARG A 205 -24.07 -24.78 -18.72
C ARG A 205 -24.24 -23.27 -18.68
N PHE A 206 -24.19 -22.64 -19.84
CA PHE A 206 -24.43 -21.21 -20.00
C PHE A 206 -25.94 -20.90 -19.94
N LEU A 207 -26.25 -19.67 -19.50
CA LEU A 207 -27.58 -19.08 -19.64
C LEU A 207 -27.92 -18.90 -21.13
N ARG A 208 -29.22 -18.91 -21.43
CA ARG A 208 -29.68 -18.71 -22.80
C ARG A 208 -29.50 -17.23 -23.17
N SER A 209 -28.83 -16.97 -24.28
CA SER A 209 -28.79 -15.65 -24.92
C SER A 209 -29.52 -15.66 -26.27
N THR A 210 -29.90 -14.47 -26.72
CA THR A 210 -30.43 -14.22 -28.08
C THR A 210 -29.56 -13.25 -28.88
N ALA A 211 -28.38 -12.88 -28.35
CA ALA A 211 -27.44 -12.00 -29.01
C ALA A 211 -26.95 -12.56 -30.36
N SER A 212 -26.38 -11.70 -31.19
CA SER A 212 -25.83 -12.07 -32.51
C SER A 212 -24.32 -12.35 -32.50
N GLY A 213 -23.71 -12.39 -31.32
CA GLY A 213 -22.30 -12.73 -31.09
C GLY A 213 -22.07 -13.16 -29.65
N TYR A 214 -20.88 -13.65 -29.37
CA TYR A 214 -20.43 -13.97 -28.00
C TYR A 214 -18.90 -14.05 -27.95
N GLN A 215 -18.36 -14.04 -26.74
CA GLN A 215 -16.97 -14.41 -26.48
C GLN A 215 -16.93 -15.43 -25.35
N LEU A 216 -16.13 -16.48 -25.51
CA LEU A 216 -15.90 -17.52 -24.49
C LEU A 216 -14.42 -17.51 -24.11
N THR A 217 -14.16 -17.53 -22.81
CA THR A 217 -12.82 -17.58 -22.23
C THR A 217 -12.67 -18.78 -21.31
N PHE A 218 -11.50 -19.42 -21.36
CA PHE A 218 -11.05 -20.39 -20.36
C PHE A 218 -9.54 -20.25 -20.16
N SER A 219 -9.00 -20.70 -19.04
CA SER A 219 -7.54 -20.77 -18.84
C SER A 219 -7.11 -22.19 -18.51
N ALA A 220 -5.96 -22.60 -19.03
CA ALA A 220 -5.43 -23.94 -18.80
C ALA A 220 -3.91 -23.96 -18.71
N TYR A 221 -3.38 -24.96 -18.01
CA TYR A 221 -1.98 -25.37 -18.01
C TYR A 221 -1.94 -26.88 -18.29
N ILE A 222 -1.25 -27.26 -19.36
CA ILE A 222 -1.15 -28.64 -19.85
C ILE A 222 0.30 -29.11 -19.68
N PRO A 223 0.67 -29.73 -18.54
CA PRO A 223 2.04 -30.20 -18.29
C PRO A 223 2.38 -31.50 -19.04
N ALA A 224 1.40 -32.14 -19.67
CA ALA A 224 1.62 -33.36 -20.44
C ALA A 224 2.64 -33.15 -21.56
N THR A 225 3.41 -34.20 -21.87
CA THR A 225 4.32 -34.17 -23.03
C THR A 225 3.51 -34.14 -24.32
N LEU A 226 3.60 -33.02 -25.04
CA LEU A 226 2.88 -32.82 -26.30
C LEU A 226 3.52 -33.66 -27.42
N THR A 227 2.69 -34.07 -28.37
CA THR A 227 3.06 -34.88 -29.54
C THR A 227 2.52 -34.25 -30.81
N ALA A 228 2.94 -34.72 -31.98
CA ALA A 228 2.48 -34.16 -33.26
C ALA A 228 0.96 -34.35 -33.53
N ALA A 229 0.29 -35.25 -32.81
CA ALA A 229 -1.14 -35.51 -32.96
C ALA A 229 -1.98 -34.49 -32.19
N TYR A 230 -2.99 -33.92 -32.85
CA TYR A 230 -3.92 -33.02 -32.20
C TYR A 230 -4.81 -33.75 -31.19
N GLN A 231 -4.92 -33.19 -29.99
CA GLN A 231 -5.83 -33.65 -28.94
C GLN A 231 -6.68 -32.48 -28.45
N GLU A 232 -7.95 -32.74 -28.19
CA GLU A 232 -8.88 -31.75 -27.66
C GLU A 232 -8.53 -31.40 -26.19
N ILE A 233 -8.63 -30.13 -25.82
CA ILE A 233 -8.44 -29.64 -24.44
C ILE A 233 -9.65 -28.90 -23.90
N PHE A 234 -10.51 -28.37 -24.77
CA PHE A 234 -11.72 -27.68 -24.34
C PHE A 234 -12.72 -27.65 -25.48
N ARG A 235 -14.00 -27.87 -25.18
CA ARG A 235 -15.06 -27.68 -26.16
C ARG A 235 -16.32 -27.11 -25.58
N TRP A 236 -17.16 -26.56 -26.46
CA TRP A 236 -18.54 -26.25 -26.15
C TRP A 236 -19.48 -26.62 -27.29
N THR A 237 -20.76 -26.77 -26.95
CA THR A 237 -21.85 -26.87 -27.91
C THR A 237 -22.61 -25.56 -27.98
N ASP A 238 -23.16 -25.24 -29.14
CA ASP A 238 -23.99 -24.04 -29.31
C ASP A 238 -25.46 -24.37 -29.58
N SER A 239 -26.28 -23.32 -29.71
CA SER A 239 -27.72 -23.44 -29.92
C SER A 239 -28.14 -23.99 -31.29
N ARG A 240 -27.18 -24.16 -32.21
CA ARG A 240 -27.35 -24.80 -33.53
C ARG A 240 -26.85 -26.25 -33.52
N ASN A 241 -26.48 -26.79 -32.36
CA ASN A 241 -25.90 -28.12 -32.17
C ASN A 241 -24.53 -28.32 -32.84
N ARG A 242 -23.81 -27.24 -33.11
CA ARG A 242 -22.40 -27.35 -33.53
C ARG A 242 -21.52 -27.53 -32.31
N VAL A 243 -20.43 -28.26 -32.50
CA VAL A 243 -19.35 -28.40 -31.53
C VAL A 243 -18.20 -27.52 -31.96
N TRP A 244 -17.67 -26.78 -31.00
CA TRP A 244 -16.48 -25.96 -31.14
C TRP A 244 -15.41 -26.52 -30.20
N ALA A 245 -14.23 -26.83 -30.73
CA ALA A 245 -13.17 -27.50 -30.01
C ALA A 245 -11.84 -26.75 -30.17
N TRP A 246 -11.16 -26.53 -29.05
CA TRP A 246 -9.74 -26.22 -29.00
C TRP A 246 -8.95 -27.53 -28.94
N GLU A 247 -8.08 -27.71 -29.91
CA GLU A 247 -7.16 -28.83 -30.00
C GLU A 247 -5.72 -28.30 -29.94
N ILE A 248 -4.80 -29.09 -29.39
CA ILE A 248 -3.38 -28.73 -29.30
C ILE A 248 -2.52 -29.89 -29.79
N ASN A 249 -1.32 -29.58 -30.28
CA ASN A 249 -0.25 -30.55 -30.51
C ASN A 249 1.09 -29.94 -30.02
N ASP A 250 2.22 -30.52 -30.41
CA ASP A 250 3.57 -30.06 -30.03
C ASP A 250 4.03 -28.73 -30.67
N ALA A 251 3.23 -28.09 -31.54
CA ALA A 251 3.62 -26.85 -32.21
C ALA A 251 2.51 -25.79 -32.40
N SER A 252 1.23 -26.17 -32.29
CA SER A 252 0.11 -25.35 -32.74
C SER A 252 -1.14 -25.52 -31.88
N TYR A 253 -1.95 -24.46 -31.86
CA TYR A 253 -3.35 -24.48 -31.45
C TYR A 253 -4.23 -24.65 -32.68
N ALA A 254 -5.13 -25.62 -32.66
CA ALA A 254 -6.11 -25.87 -33.70
C ALA A 254 -7.54 -25.62 -33.21
N TYR A 255 -8.39 -25.16 -34.12
CA TYR A 255 -9.77 -24.80 -33.86
C TYR A 255 -10.66 -25.58 -34.81
N ARG A 256 -11.40 -26.53 -34.23
CA ARG A 256 -12.28 -27.41 -35.00
C ARG A 256 -13.73 -27.08 -34.72
N ILE A 257 -14.49 -26.87 -35.79
CA ILE A 257 -15.92 -26.58 -35.74
C ILE A 257 -16.62 -27.60 -36.60
N TYR A 258 -17.54 -28.36 -36.02
CA TYR A 258 -18.28 -29.40 -36.74
C TYR A 258 -19.74 -29.46 -36.30
N ASP A 259 -20.63 -29.88 -37.19
CA ASP A 259 -22.05 -30.03 -36.89
C ASP A 259 -22.31 -31.35 -36.13
N SER A 260 -23.53 -31.51 -35.63
CA SER A 260 -24.02 -32.68 -34.89
C SER A 260 -23.92 -34.02 -35.64
N ASP A 261 -23.76 -33.99 -36.96
CA ASP A 261 -23.54 -35.17 -37.81
C ASP A 261 -22.04 -35.52 -37.99
N GLY A 262 -21.13 -34.71 -37.42
CA GLY A 262 -19.68 -34.88 -37.53
C GLY A 262 -19.04 -34.18 -38.75
N SER A 263 -19.84 -33.49 -39.59
CA SER A 263 -19.34 -32.74 -40.73
C SER A 263 -18.53 -31.53 -40.28
N THR A 264 -17.29 -31.41 -40.75
CA THR A 264 -16.41 -30.29 -40.40
C THR A 264 -16.80 -29.04 -41.18
N LEU A 265 -17.13 -27.98 -40.46
CA LEU A 265 -17.47 -26.66 -40.99
C LEU A 265 -16.22 -25.78 -41.13
N SER A 266 -15.29 -25.89 -40.19
CA SER A 266 -13.98 -25.26 -40.24
C SER A 266 -12.97 -26.07 -39.44
N TYR A 267 -11.73 -26.12 -39.92
CA TYR A 267 -10.59 -26.64 -39.18
C TYR A 267 -9.32 -25.90 -39.59
N THR A 268 -8.80 -25.10 -38.68
CA THR A 268 -7.62 -24.26 -38.89
C THR A 268 -6.69 -24.36 -37.70
N SER A 269 -5.42 -24.03 -37.87
CA SER A 269 -4.45 -24.02 -36.77
C SER A 269 -3.46 -22.87 -36.91
N ASP A 270 -2.99 -22.37 -35.77
CA ASP A 270 -1.96 -21.34 -35.68
C ASP A 270 -0.81 -21.83 -34.79
N SER A 271 0.43 -21.53 -35.19
CA SER A 271 1.59 -21.88 -34.38
C SER A 271 1.64 -21.02 -33.12
N TYR A 272 1.84 -21.64 -31.96
CA TYR A 272 1.98 -20.92 -30.71
C TYR A 272 3.41 -20.42 -30.44
N GLY A 273 4.40 -20.83 -31.24
CA GLY A 273 5.80 -20.41 -31.05
C GLY A 273 6.32 -20.68 -29.63
N THR A 274 6.70 -19.63 -28.90
CA THR A 274 7.13 -19.71 -27.50
C THR A 274 5.97 -19.70 -26.49
N GLN A 275 4.74 -19.44 -26.94
CA GLN A 275 3.52 -19.33 -26.13
C GLN A 275 2.85 -20.70 -25.95
N SER A 276 3.65 -21.74 -25.63
CA SER A 276 3.20 -23.13 -25.48
C SER A 276 2.24 -23.31 -24.30
N PRO A 277 1.26 -24.26 -24.35
CA PRO A 277 0.33 -24.53 -23.25
C PRO A 277 0.94 -25.27 -22.06
N VAL A 278 2.26 -25.55 -22.08
CA VAL A 278 3.03 -26.07 -20.92
C VAL A 278 3.31 -24.99 -19.85
N GLN A 279 2.51 -23.93 -19.85
CA GLN A 279 2.43 -22.89 -18.82
C GLN A 279 0.96 -22.45 -18.73
N TRP A 280 0.62 -21.55 -17.81
CA TRP A 280 -0.73 -20.98 -17.78
C TRP A 280 -0.99 -20.12 -19.00
N VAL A 281 -2.02 -20.48 -19.76
CA VAL A 281 -2.48 -19.73 -20.93
C VAL A 281 -3.97 -19.45 -20.79
N ARG A 282 -4.34 -18.18 -20.99
CA ARG A 282 -5.73 -17.75 -21.14
C ARG A 282 -6.11 -17.81 -22.61
N PHE A 283 -7.21 -18.50 -22.91
CA PHE A 283 -7.75 -18.67 -24.26
C PHE A 283 -9.06 -17.91 -24.40
N ARG A 284 -9.29 -17.30 -25.55
CA ARG A 284 -10.51 -16.56 -25.90
C ARG A 284 -10.97 -16.95 -27.29
N MET A 285 -12.23 -17.31 -27.45
CA MET A 285 -12.90 -17.41 -28.75
C MET A 285 -13.98 -16.33 -28.86
N LYS A 286 -13.83 -15.39 -29.80
CA LYS A 286 -14.90 -14.43 -30.16
C LYS A 286 -15.59 -14.92 -31.42
N VAL A 287 -16.92 -14.83 -31.47
CA VAL A 287 -17.73 -15.28 -32.61
C VAL A 287 -18.75 -14.21 -32.98
N THR A 288 -18.77 -13.83 -34.25
CA THR A 288 -19.67 -12.84 -34.83
C THR A 288 -20.25 -13.32 -36.17
N VAL A 289 -21.32 -12.70 -36.65
CA VAL A 289 -21.91 -13.00 -37.96
C VAL A 289 -22.23 -11.72 -38.71
N SER A 290 -21.90 -11.70 -40.00
CA SER A 290 -22.27 -10.61 -40.91
C SER A 290 -22.43 -11.15 -42.33
N GLY A 291 -23.50 -10.76 -43.03
CA GLY A 291 -23.66 -11.03 -44.46
C GLY A 291 -23.66 -12.51 -44.88
N GLY A 292 -24.00 -13.45 -43.98
CA GLY A 292 -23.94 -14.90 -44.26
C GLY A 292 -22.58 -15.55 -44.00
N THR A 293 -21.66 -14.81 -43.40
CA THR A 293 -20.36 -15.29 -42.95
C THR A 293 -20.30 -15.25 -41.43
N ILE A 294 -19.91 -16.36 -40.82
CA ILE A 294 -19.53 -16.41 -39.41
C ILE A 294 -18.04 -16.15 -39.33
N THR A 295 -17.66 -15.19 -38.51
CA THR A 295 -16.26 -14.88 -38.20
C THR A 295 -15.97 -15.36 -36.79
N TYR A 296 -14.86 -16.07 -36.63
CA TYR A 296 -14.36 -16.45 -35.31
C TYR A 296 -12.91 -16.01 -35.14
N GLU A 297 -12.60 -15.54 -33.94
CA GLU A 297 -11.33 -14.91 -33.59
C GLU A 297 -10.76 -15.60 -32.36
N PRO A 298 -9.99 -16.69 -32.55
CA PRO A 298 -9.23 -17.31 -31.47
C PRO A 298 -8.11 -16.37 -31.03
N ALA A 299 -7.91 -16.27 -29.73
CA ALA A 299 -6.80 -15.55 -29.14
C ALA A 299 -6.29 -16.27 -27.89
N TRP A 300 -5.01 -16.14 -27.60
CA TRP A 300 -4.37 -16.71 -26.42
C TRP A 300 -3.32 -15.76 -25.86
N TYR A 301 -3.16 -15.84 -24.54
CA TYR A 301 -2.26 -15.01 -23.76
C TYR A 301 -1.63 -15.89 -22.68
N PRO A 302 -0.34 -16.24 -22.79
CA PRO A 302 0.40 -16.82 -21.68
C PRO A 302 0.51 -15.83 -20.53
N GLU A 303 0.46 -16.34 -19.31
CA GLU A 303 0.68 -15.55 -18.11
C GLU A 303 2.01 -14.76 -18.21
N GLY A 304 1.97 -13.47 -17.88
CA GLY A 304 3.13 -12.58 -17.97
C GLY A 304 3.57 -12.18 -19.38
N ALA A 305 2.86 -12.59 -20.45
CA ALA A 305 3.20 -12.16 -21.81
C ALA A 305 3.00 -10.64 -22.02
N THR A 306 3.70 -10.08 -23.01
CA THR A 306 3.59 -8.63 -23.33
C THR A 306 2.44 -8.31 -24.28
N PHE A 307 1.91 -9.30 -25.00
CA PHE A 307 0.80 -9.13 -25.94
C PHE A 307 -0.03 -10.41 -26.06
N THR A 308 -1.30 -10.25 -26.39
CA THR A 308 -2.19 -11.34 -26.80
C THR A 308 -1.93 -11.71 -28.26
N THR A 309 -1.84 -12.99 -28.57
CA THR A 309 -1.74 -13.51 -29.94
C THR A 309 -3.11 -14.00 -30.39
N GLY A 310 -3.43 -13.89 -31.67
CA GLY A 310 -4.68 -14.43 -32.22
C GLY A 310 -4.76 -14.35 -33.73
N SER A 311 -5.82 -14.91 -34.29
CA SER A 311 -6.11 -14.87 -35.72
C SER A 311 -7.58 -14.56 -35.98
N THR A 312 -7.92 -14.31 -37.24
CA THR A 312 -9.31 -14.14 -37.69
C THR A 312 -9.60 -15.19 -38.75
N GLN A 313 -10.65 -15.96 -38.54
CA GLN A 313 -11.04 -17.07 -39.39
C GLN A 313 -12.52 -16.98 -39.73
N THR A 314 -12.94 -17.63 -40.81
CA THR A 314 -14.33 -17.55 -41.27
C THR A 314 -14.85 -18.87 -41.80
N PHE A 315 -16.16 -19.07 -41.72
CA PHE A 315 -16.88 -20.10 -42.47
C PHE A 315 -18.29 -19.63 -42.82
N SER A 316 -18.96 -20.33 -43.73
CA SER A 316 -20.30 -19.95 -44.19
C SER A 316 -21.37 -20.21 -43.11
N GLY A 317 -22.22 -19.22 -42.83
CA GLY A 317 -23.31 -19.37 -41.87
C GLY A 317 -24.08 -18.08 -41.59
N THR A 318 -25.38 -18.20 -41.33
CA THR A 318 -26.28 -17.04 -41.15
C THR A 318 -26.57 -16.67 -39.70
N ALA A 319 -26.05 -17.43 -38.73
CA ALA A 319 -26.15 -17.10 -37.31
C ALA A 319 -25.01 -17.70 -36.49
N THR A 320 -24.51 -16.95 -35.51
CA THR A 320 -23.42 -17.37 -34.62
C THR A 320 -23.74 -18.58 -33.76
N GLY A 321 -25.02 -18.84 -33.47
CA GLY A 321 -25.39 -19.76 -32.39
C GLY A 321 -24.96 -19.19 -31.03
N GLN A 322 -25.59 -19.64 -29.95
CA GLN A 322 -25.24 -19.21 -28.59
C GLN A 322 -24.71 -20.38 -27.78
N PRO A 323 -23.63 -20.22 -27.00
CA PRO A 323 -23.01 -21.32 -26.26
C PRO A 323 -24.01 -21.91 -25.26
N ARG A 324 -24.03 -23.25 -25.14
CA ARG A 324 -24.96 -23.98 -24.29
C ARG A 324 -24.25 -24.72 -23.17
N THR A 325 -23.33 -25.61 -23.52
CA THR A 325 -22.58 -26.41 -22.54
C THR A 325 -21.12 -26.39 -22.92
N TRP A 326 -20.24 -26.30 -21.93
CA TRP A 326 -18.80 -26.49 -22.12
C TRP A 326 -18.34 -27.73 -21.37
N LEU A 327 -17.25 -28.35 -21.80
CA LEU A 327 -16.57 -29.39 -21.03
C LEU A 327 -15.09 -29.49 -21.37
N THR A 328 -14.31 -30.06 -20.44
CA THR A 328 -12.94 -30.52 -20.70
C THR A 328 -12.98 -31.99 -21.16
N PRO A 329 -12.44 -32.34 -22.32
CA PRO A 329 -12.49 -33.69 -22.86
C PRO A 329 -11.52 -34.64 -22.14
N ARG A 330 -11.77 -35.95 -22.29
CA ARG A 330 -10.87 -37.01 -21.84
C ARG A 330 -9.87 -37.30 -22.94
N THR A 331 -8.62 -36.91 -22.74
CA THR A 331 -7.53 -37.11 -23.71
C THR A 331 -6.24 -37.44 -22.99
N ASP A 332 -5.22 -37.88 -23.73
CA ASP A 332 -3.90 -38.11 -23.13
C ASP A 332 -3.30 -36.82 -22.53
N TYR A 333 -3.74 -35.65 -23.01
CA TYR A 333 -3.31 -34.35 -22.49
C TYR A 333 -4.12 -33.87 -21.29
N SER A 334 -5.27 -34.48 -20.98
CA SER A 334 -6.07 -34.10 -19.81
C SER A 334 -5.48 -34.62 -18.50
N THR A 335 -4.57 -35.60 -18.54
CA THR A 335 -3.96 -36.19 -17.33
C THR A 335 -2.98 -35.21 -16.69
N GLY A 336 -3.32 -34.74 -15.48
CA GLY A 336 -2.53 -33.74 -14.74
C GLY A 336 -2.69 -32.32 -15.29
N ALA A 337 -3.68 -32.08 -16.15
CA ALA A 337 -3.98 -30.75 -16.66
C ALA A 337 -4.72 -29.91 -15.61
N PHE A 338 -4.40 -28.63 -15.56
CA PHE A 338 -5.05 -27.67 -14.67
C PHE A 338 -5.92 -26.72 -15.48
N TYR A 339 -7.13 -26.43 -14.98
CA TYR A 339 -8.06 -25.46 -15.56
C TYR A 339 -8.46 -24.41 -14.53
N SER A 340 -8.54 -23.16 -14.98
CA SER A 340 -8.99 -22.03 -14.19
C SER A 340 -9.90 -21.13 -15.03
N CYS A 341 -10.86 -20.47 -14.36
CA CYS A 341 -11.69 -19.39 -14.89
C CYS A 341 -12.30 -19.66 -16.28
N VAL A 342 -13.49 -20.27 -16.31
CA VAL A 342 -14.31 -20.43 -17.53
C VAL A 342 -15.45 -19.42 -17.50
N TYR A 343 -15.58 -18.58 -18.51
CA TYR A 343 -16.72 -17.67 -18.65
C TYR A 343 -17.09 -17.39 -20.09
N ALA A 344 -18.30 -16.87 -20.29
CA ALA A 344 -18.71 -16.32 -21.57
C ALA A 344 -19.52 -15.04 -21.39
N VAL A 345 -19.34 -14.10 -22.32
CA VAL A 345 -20.15 -12.90 -22.47
C VAL A 345 -20.90 -12.97 -23.79
N ASP A 346 -22.15 -12.51 -23.84
CA ASP A 346 -22.94 -12.46 -25.08
C ASP A 346 -22.79 -11.14 -25.86
N ASP A 347 -21.70 -10.42 -25.57
CA ASP A 347 -21.34 -9.16 -26.21
C ASP A 347 -19.95 -9.29 -26.88
N PRO A 348 -19.89 -9.29 -28.23
CA PRO A 348 -18.64 -9.38 -28.95
C PRO A 348 -17.79 -8.10 -28.91
N ASP A 349 -18.33 -6.97 -28.41
CA ASP A 349 -17.64 -5.68 -28.41
C ASP A 349 -16.85 -5.41 -27.12
N ILE A 350 -17.07 -6.22 -26.07
CA ILE A 350 -16.24 -6.17 -24.85
C ILE A 350 -14.78 -6.50 -25.22
N ASP A 351 -13.85 -5.64 -24.84
CA ASP A 351 -12.43 -5.92 -25.04
C ASP A 351 -11.94 -6.94 -24.00
N LEU A 352 -11.66 -8.15 -24.47
CA LEU A 352 -11.13 -9.25 -23.66
C LEU A 352 -9.69 -9.62 -24.03
N VAL A 353 -9.01 -8.86 -24.89
CA VAL A 353 -7.69 -9.23 -25.44
C VAL A 353 -6.65 -8.11 -25.38
N SER A 354 -7.07 -6.85 -25.39
CA SER A 354 -6.20 -5.69 -25.20
C SER A 354 -6.53 -4.91 -23.93
N ASP A 355 -7.65 -5.19 -23.28
CA ASP A 355 -7.99 -4.58 -22.00
C ASP A 355 -6.95 -4.95 -20.95
N SER A 356 -6.21 -3.93 -20.50
CA SER A 356 -5.15 -4.09 -19.51
C SER A 356 -5.68 -4.60 -18.18
N GLY A 357 -6.94 -4.34 -17.83
CA GLY A 357 -7.56 -4.82 -16.60
C GLY A 357 -7.81 -6.33 -16.62
N VAL A 358 -8.33 -6.87 -17.72
CA VAL A 358 -8.58 -8.31 -17.88
C VAL A 358 -7.28 -9.11 -17.88
N LEU A 359 -6.26 -8.65 -18.63
CA LEU A 359 -4.96 -9.31 -18.67
C LEU A 359 -4.21 -9.17 -17.33
N ALA A 360 -4.23 -7.98 -16.71
CA ALA A 360 -3.62 -7.79 -15.40
C ALA A 360 -4.30 -8.66 -14.35
N ALA A 361 -5.63 -8.79 -14.35
CA ALA A 361 -6.33 -9.66 -13.41
C ALA A 361 -5.90 -11.13 -13.55
N PHE A 362 -5.64 -11.62 -14.76
CA PHE A 362 -5.10 -12.98 -14.99
C PHE A 362 -3.70 -13.17 -14.39
N ASN A 363 -2.82 -12.17 -14.52
CA ASN A 363 -1.51 -12.16 -13.88
C ASN A 363 -1.56 -11.80 -12.38
N GLY A 364 -2.75 -11.67 -11.77
CA GLY A 364 -2.90 -11.23 -10.38
C GLY A 364 -2.42 -9.80 -10.10
N HIS A 365 -2.44 -8.93 -11.11
CA HIS A 365 -1.94 -7.56 -11.07
C HIS A 365 -0.45 -7.44 -10.72
N ALA A 366 0.35 -8.47 -10.99
CA ALA A 366 1.81 -8.37 -10.92
C ALA A 366 2.33 -7.19 -11.76
N GLY A 367 3.34 -6.50 -11.24
CA GLY A 367 3.91 -5.26 -11.79
C GLY A 367 3.09 -4.00 -11.52
N GLU A 368 1.87 -4.10 -10.98
CA GLU A 368 1.09 -2.92 -10.62
C GLU A 368 1.75 -2.16 -9.47
N ARG A 369 1.97 -0.86 -9.64
CA ARG A 369 2.57 -0.03 -8.60
C ARG A 369 1.68 0.09 -7.37
N ALA A 370 2.29 0.12 -6.18
CA ALA A 370 1.63 0.18 -4.88
C ALA A 370 0.54 1.27 -4.78
N ARG A 371 0.83 2.49 -5.28
CA ARG A 371 -0.16 3.57 -5.34
C ARG A 371 -1.36 3.20 -6.21
N ASN A 372 -1.12 2.64 -7.40
CA ASN A 372 -2.19 2.27 -8.33
C ASN A 372 -3.03 1.12 -7.76
N ARG A 373 -2.39 0.13 -7.13
CA ARG A 373 -3.07 -0.95 -6.42
C ARG A 373 -3.97 -0.43 -5.31
N PHE A 374 -3.46 0.48 -4.47
CA PHE A 374 -4.25 1.15 -3.44
C PHE A 374 -5.49 1.82 -4.03
N GLY A 375 -5.30 2.69 -5.03
CA GLY A 375 -6.40 3.44 -5.64
C GLY A 375 -7.44 2.56 -6.33
N ARG A 376 -6.99 1.52 -7.05
CA ARG A 376 -7.87 0.55 -7.70
C ARG A 376 -8.72 -0.18 -6.66
N LEU A 377 -8.12 -0.73 -5.61
CA LEU A 377 -8.86 -1.46 -4.59
C LEU A 377 -9.82 -0.57 -3.80
N MET A 378 -9.42 0.66 -3.46
CA MET A 378 -10.33 1.63 -2.83
C MET A 378 -11.54 1.94 -3.74
N ASN A 379 -11.33 2.11 -5.05
CA ASN A 379 -12.41 2.32 -6.02
C ASN A 379 -13.32 1.08 -6.15
N GLU A 380 -12.74 -0.13 -6.22
CA GLU A 380 -13.50 -1.40 -6.26
C GLU A 380 -14.38 -1.57 -5.01
N MET A 381 -13.91 -1.10 -3.85
CA MET A 381 -14.66 -1.11 -2.58
C MET A 381 -15.64 0.07 -2.45
N GLY A 382 -15.66 1.01 -3.41
CA GLY A 382 -16.52 2.20 -3.37
C GLY A 382 -16.13 3.20 -2.27
N LEU A 383 -14.85 3.24 -1.90
CA LEU A 383 -14.36 4.04 -0.79
C LEU A 383 -13.61 5.29 -1.26
N PRO A 384 -13.85 6.46 -0.63
CA PRO A 384 -13.10 7.67 -0.91
C PRO A 384 -11.66 7.57 -0.40
N TRP A 385 -10.73 8.06 -1.21
CA TRP A 385 -9.31 8.00 -0.91
C TRP A 385 -8.55 9.18 -1.52
N ASN A 386 -7.34 9.42 -1.00
CA ASN A 386 -6.34 10.28 -1.61
C ASN A 386 -4.96 9.62 -1.51
N ALA A 387 -4.04 9.97 -2.40
CA ALA A 387 -2.65 9.53 -2.29
C ALA A 387 -1.70 10.70 -2.54
N ILE A 388 -0.65 10.78 -1.73
CA ILE A 388 0.33 11.86 -1.74
C ILE A 388 1.69 11.28 -2.12
N GLY A 389 2.33 11.87 -3.14
CA GLY A 389 3.63 11.44 -3.66
C GLY A 389 3.60 11.11 -5.15
N THR A 390 4.76 10.73 -5.68
CA THR A 390 4.94 10.45 -7.11
C THR A 390 4.67 8.99 -7.42
N THR A 391 3.61 8.71 -8.20
CA THR A 391 3.21 7.33 -8.55
C THR A 391 4.27 6.57 -9.35
N ALA A 392 5.00 7.24 -10.24
CA ALA A 392 6.07 6.58 -11.01
C ALA A 392 7.25 6.10 -10.15
N LEU A 393 7.35 6.58 -8.90
CA LEU A 393 8.39 6.22 -7.93
C LEU A 393 7.85 5.33 -6.80
N SER A 394 6.57 4.91 -6.84
CA SER A 394 6.04 3.91 -5.91
C SER A 394 6.35 2.50 -6.40
N GLU A 395 6.55 1.58 -5.48
CA GLU A 395 7.07 0.24 -5.73
C GLU A 395 6.16 -0.60 -6.64
N PRO A 396 6.69 -1.26 -7.69
CA PRO A 396 5.98 -2.32 -8.40
C PRO A 396 5.72 -3.52 -7.47
N MET A 397 4.46 -3.95 -7.38
CA MET A 397 4.09 -5.03 -6.48
C MET A 397 3.91 -6.36 -7.20
N GLY A 398 4.20 -7.46 -6.49
CA GLY A 398 4.02 -8.82 -6.97
C GLY A 398 2.55 -9.23 -7.00
N VAL A 399 2.27 -10.52 -7.17
CA VAL A 399 0.91 -11.04 -7.30
C VAL A 399 0.02 -10.63 -6.12
N GLN A 400 -1.17 -10.12 -6.41
CA GLN A 400 -2.14 -9.71 -5.39
C GLN A 400 -2.78 -10.95 -4.74
N PRO A 401 -2.73 -11.08 -3.41
CA PRO A 401 -3.35 -12.18 -2.70
C PRO A 401 -4.88 -12.02 -2.58
N ALA A 402 -5.56 -13.14 -2.30
CA ALA A 402 -6.89 -13.12 -1.72
C ALA A 402 -6.77 -13.09 -0.20
N ALA A 403 -6.94 -11.90 0.37
CA ALA A 403 -6.81 -11.66 1.81
C ALA A 403 -7.87 -10.63 2.26
N PRO A 404 -8.12 -10.50 3.57
CA PRO A 404 -8.95 -9.42 4.10
C PRO A 404 -8.46 -8.06 3.59
N PHE A 405 -9.38 -7.15 3.30
CA PHE A 405 -9.03 -5.88 2.67
C PHE A 405 -7.99 -5.08 3.47
N ALA A 406 -8.11 -5.06 4.80
CA ALA A 406 -7.12 -4.45 5.68
C ALA A 406 -5.72 -5.05 5.55
N ASP A 407 -5.61 -6.37 5.35
CA ASP A 407 -4.31 -7.04 5.22
C ASP A 407 -3.66 -6.72 3.87
N ILE A 408 -4.45 -6.57 2.80
CA ILE A 408 -3.96 -6.10 1.50
C ILE A 408 -3.46 -4.65 1.59
N LEU A 409 -4.18 -3.77 2.28
CA LEU A 409 -3.73 -2.39 2.51
C LEU A 409 -2.42 -2.35 3.32
N LYS A 410 -2.31 -3.22 4.34
CA LYS A 410 -1.09 -3.38 5.12
C LYS A 410 0.08 -3.82 4.24
N GLU A 411 -0.11 -4.84 3.40
CA GLU A 411 0.91 -5.36 2.48
C GLU A 411 1.38 -4.27 1.49
N ILE A 412 0.45 -3.47 0.94
CA ILE A 412 0.76 -2.31 0.09
C ILE A 412 1.62 -1.28 0.84
N ARG A 413 1.20 -0.92 2.05
CA ARG A 413 1.89 0.06 2.90
C ARG A 413 3.30 -0.41 3.24
N ASP A 414 3.45 -1.65 3.67
CA ASP A 414 4.72 -2.23 4.13
C ASP A 414 5.69 -2.39 2.95
N THR A 415 5.18 -2.82 1.79
CA THR A 415 5.98 -2.90 0.54
C THR A 415 6.45 -1.53 0.07
N GLU A 416 5.62 -0.49 0.14
CA GLU A 416 6.00 0.87 -0.24
C GLU A 416 6.90 1.54 0.81
N ASP A 417 6.84 1.09 2.07
CA ASP A 417 7.16 1.91 3.26
C ASP A 417 6.41 3.24 3.20
N GLY A 418 5.08 3.19 3.10
CA GLY A 418 4.22 4.38 3.15
C GLY A 418 3.53 4.54 4.51
N LEU A 419 2.78 5.64 4.68
CA LEU A 419 1.86 5.84 5.80
C LEU A 419 0.42 5.81 5.28
N MET A 420 -0.47 5.15 6.02
CA MET A 420 -1.91 5.15 5.72
C MET A 420 -2.69 5.63 6.95
N PHE A 421 -3.48 6.68 6.77
CA PHE A 421 -4.24 7.35 7.84
C PHE A 421 -5.52 7.96 7.28
N ASP A 422 -6.52 8.20 8.14
CA ASP A 422 -7.76 8.87 7.71
C ASP A 422 -7.52 10.34 7.38
N ALA A 423 -8.32 10.96 6.51
CA ALA A 423 -8.25 12.37 6.19
C ALA A 423 -8.80 13.26 7.32
N ILE A 424 -8.39 14.54 7.36
CA ILE A 424 -8.79 15.49 8.40
C ILE A 424 -10.16 16.13 8.13
N ASP A 425 -10.46 16.41 6.86
CA ASP A 425 -11.55 17.28 6.41
C ASP A 425 -12.71 16.50 5.76
N ASN A 426 -12.50 15.24 5.41
CA ASN A 426 -13.51 14.32 4.88
C ASN A 426 -13.32 12.89 5.40
N ILE A 427 -14.35 12.06 5.23
CA ILE A 427 -14.27 10.63 5.51
C ILE A 427 -13.58 9.99 4.31
N ALA A 428 -12.25 9.82 4.37
CA ALA A 428 -11.43 9.18 3.35
C ALA A 428 -10.15 8.60 3.95
N VAL A 429 -9.50 7.67 3.26
CA VAL A 429 -8.15 7.20 3.62
C VAL A 429 -7.10 7.87 2.74
N ILE A 430 -6.04 8.39 3.37
CA ILE A 430 -4.86 8.95 2.71
C ILE A 430 -3.76 7.89 2.69
N PHE A 431 -3.16 7.66 1.53
CA PHE A 431 -1.91 6.92 1.38
C PHE A 431 -0.77 7.87 1.03
N LEU A 432 0.08 8.15 2.01
CA LEU A 432 1.31 8.91 1.84
C LEU A 432 2.44 7.96 1.43
N LEU A 433 2.93 8.13 0.21
CA LEU A 433 4.02 7.33 -0.33
C LEU A 433 5.34 7.66 0.36
N ARG A 434 6.25 6.69 0.39
CA ARG A 434 7.61 6.85 0.92
C ARG A 434 8.32 8.05 0.29
N ASN A 435 8.25 8.17 -1.03
CA ASN A 435 8.94 9.23 -1.77
C ASN A 435 8.42 10.64 -1.43
N ALA A 436 7.21 10.77 -0.89
CA ALA A 436 6.68 12.06 -0.46
C ALA A 436 7.33 12.56 0.84
N ARG A 437 7.93 11.65 1.62
CA ARG A 437 8.60 11.94 2.90
C ARG A 437 10.06 12.32 2.74
N TYR A 438 10.60 12.23 1.54
CA TYR A 438 11.99 12.51 1.26
C TYR A 438 12.28 14.00 1.33
N ASN A 439 13.36 14.35 2.02
CA ASN A 439 13.97 15.67 1.98
C ASN A 439 12.97 16.82 2.27
N ARG A 440 12.03 16.62 3.22
CA ARG A 440 10.96 17.58 3.51
C ARG A 440 11.50 18.95 3.92
N THR A 441 10.77 20.01 3.62
CA THR A 441 11.02 21.32 4.24
C THR A 441 10.33 21.32 5.59
N ALA A 442 11.08 21.66 6.65
CA ALA A 442 10.56 21.65 8.01
C ALA A 442 9.89 22.98 8.39
N VAL A 443 8.76 22.90 9.10
CA VAL A 443 8.18 24.05 9.81
C VAL A 443 9.02 24.32 11.05
N ARG A 444 9.36 25.59 11.30
CA ARG A 444 10.25 25.98 12.40
C ARG A 444 9.48 26.47 13.61
N ILE A 445 9.87 25.98 14.79
CA ILE A 445 9.40 26.44 16.08
C ILE A 445 10.59 26.64 17.03
N ASP A 446 10.65 27.79 17.69
CA ASP A 446 11.70 28.02 18.69
C ASP A 446 11.36 27.25 19.98
N VAL A 447 12.38 26.70 20.65
CA VAL A 447 12.19 25.95 21.89
C VAL A 447 11.49 26.78 22.98
N ASN A 448 11.61 28.12 22.96
CA ASN A 448 10.95 29.01 23.92
C ASN A 448 9.47 29.27 23.59
N GLU A 449 9.01 28.91 22.39
CA GLU A 449 7.59 28.94 21.99
C GLU A 449 6.85 27.68 22.47
N LEU A 450 7.58 26.65 22.91
CA LEU A 450 7.01 25.42 23.45
C LEU A 450 6.63 25.59 24.94
N PRO A 451 5.51 24.98 25.40
CA PRO A 451 5.12 24.99 26.81
C PRO A 451 6.13 24.28 27.73
N GLY A 452 6.98 23.44 27.15
CA GLY A 452 8.08 22.78 27.83
C GLY A 452 9.03 22.17 26.80
N ARG A 453 10.29 21.99 27.20
CA ARG A 453 11.30 21.36 26.34
C ARG A 453 10.88 19.91 26.01
N PRO A 454 10.93 19.49 24.75
CA PRO A 454 10.72 18.10 24.37
C PRO A 454 11.66 17.16 25.14
N ARG A 455 11.13 16.01 25.52
CA ARG A 455 11.90 15.01 26.26
C ARG A 455 12.81 14.26 25.29
N GLU A 456 14.10 14.44 25.47
CA GLU A 456 15.14 13.62 24.84
C GLU A 456 15.14 12.23 25.48
N VAL A 457 15.08 11.19 24.65
CA VAL A 457 15.09 9.79 25.08
C VAL A 457 16.13 9.04 24.27
N THR A 458 17.10 8.46 24.97
CA THR A 458 18.03 7.47 24.43
C THR A 458 17.62 6.11 25.00
N ASP A 459 17.04 5.27 24.16
CA ASP A 459 16.61 3.92 24.49
C ASP A 459 16.89 2.98 23.30
N ASP A 460 16.63 1.69 23.47
CA ASP A 460 16.79 0.65 22.47
C ASP A 460 15.51 0.40 21.66
N LEU A 461 14.57 1.36 21.66
CA LEU A 461 13.31 1.23 20.94
C LEU A 461 13.45 1.70 19.50
N GLY A 462 12.98 0.88 18.56
CA GLY A 462 12.99 1.19 17.14
C GLY A 462 14.36 1.04 16.47
N VAL A 463 15.32 0.43 17.18
CA VAL A 463 16.64 0.07 16.64
C VAL A 463 16.60 -1.37 16.13
N TYR A 464 17.01 -1.56 14.88
CA TYR A 464 17.14 -2.87 14.23
C TYR A 464 18.42 -2.85 13.40
N ASN A 465 19.42 -3.60 13.85
CA ASN A 465 20.75 -3.65 13.23
C ASN A 465 20.97 -4.93 12.43
N ILE A 466 19.98 -5.84 12.41
CA ILE A 466 19.89 -6.98 11.52
C ILE A 466 18.47 -7.00 10.95
N VAL A 467 18.32 -6.78 9.65
CA VAL A 467 17.01 -6.74 9.00
C VAL A 467 16.92 -7.76 7.88
N THR A 468 15.91 -8.62 7.94
CA THR A 468 15.52 -9.54 6.87
C THR A 468 14.27 -9.03 6.19
N VAL A 469 14.29 -8.94 4.86
CA VAL A 469 13.12 -8.63 4.06
C VAL A 469 12.69 -9.91 3.35
N SER A 470 11.45 -10.33 3.57
CA SER A 470 10.91 -11.60 3.07
C SER A 470 9.78 -11.34 2.08
N GLN A 471 9.88 -11.95 0.90
CA GLN A 471 8.82 -11.96 -0.10
C GLN A 471 7.82 -13.06 0.25
N ARG A 472 6.52 -12.73 0.23
CA ARG A 472 5.43 -13.65 0.61
C ARG A 472 5.54 -15.07 0.06
N ASP A 473 5.75 -15.19 -1.25
CA ASP A 473 5.79 -16.47 -1.98
C ASP A 473 7.15 -16.65 -2.68
N GLY A 474 8.24 -16.19 -2.04
CA GLY A 474 9.53 -16.03 -2.71
C GLY A 474 10.75 -16.05 -1.80
N GLY A 475 11.83 -15.42 -2.28
CA GLY A 475 13.10 -15.32 -1.56
C GLY A 475 13.10 -14.31 -0.41
N GLU A 476 14.22 -14.27 0.31
CA GLU A 476 14.50 -13.27 1.33
C GLU A 476 15.92 -12.70 1.16
N ALA A 477 16.14 -11.49 1.66
CA ALA A 477 17.47 -10.90 1.76
C ALA A 477 17.66 -10.25 3.13
N ALA A 478 18.88 -10.34 3.67
CA ALA A 478 19.24 -9.75 4.95
C ALA A 478 20.32 -8.67 4.79
N ALA A 479 20.28 -7.66 5.67
CA ALA A 479 21.30 -6.63 5.81
C ALA A 479 21.65 -6.46 7.30
N GLU A 480 22.93 -6.28 7.60
CA GLU A 480 23.45 -6.15 8.96
C GLU A 480 24.36 -4.92 9.06
N ASP A 481 24.21 -4.16 10.14
CA ASP A 481 25.18 -3.17 10.59
C ASP A 481 26.05 -3.78 11.69
N ALA A 482 27.24 -4.23 11.30
CA ALA A 482 28.18 -4.88 12.20
C ALA A 482 29.24 -3.93 12.76
N THR A 483 29.14 -2.61 12.53
CA THR A 483 30.26 -1.70 12.78
C THR A 483 29.91 -0.38 13.46
N SER A 484 28.68 0.10 13.36
CA SER A 484 28.32 1.38 13.99
C SER A 484 28.23 1.26 15.52
N PRO A 485 28.19 2.38 16.26
CA PRO A 485 27.96 2.38 17.71
C PRO A 485 26.67 1.66 18.14
N ILE A 486 25.70 1.53 17.24
CA ILE A 486 24.43 0.80 17.46
C ILE A 486 24.36 -0.50 16.63
N GLY A 487 25.50 -0.97 16.14
CA GLY A 487 25.63 -2.22 15.39
C GLY A 487 25.49 -3.47 16.24
N SER A 488 25.51 -4.62 15.57
CA SER A 488 25.24 -5.96 16.12
C SER A 488 26.34 -6.49 17.06
N GLN A 489 27.51 -5.85 17.08
CA GLN A 489 28.62 -6.24 17.97
C GLN A 489 28.25 -6.06 19.44
N SER A 490 28.88 -6.84 20.31
CA SER A 490 28.72 -6.67 21.76
C SER A 490 29.31 -5.34 22.23
N SER A 491 28.72 -4.77 23.27
CA SER A 491 29.29 -3.62 23.98
C SER A 491 30.77 -3.87 24.35
N PRO A 492 31.68 -2.90 24.14
CA PRO A 492 31.41 -1.48 23.83
C PRO A 492 31.37 -1.12 22.34
N ASP A 493 31.62 -2.07 21.44
CA ASP A 493 31.78 -1.82 19.99
C ASP A 493 30.43 -1.81 19.24
N GLY A 494 29.33 -2.09 19.94
CA GLY A 494 27.95 -2.05 19.47
C GLY A 494 26.96 -2.28 20.63
N ILE A 495 25.69 -2.54 20.32
CA ILE A 495 24.63 -2.76 21.33
C ILE A 495 24.13 -4.22 21.39
N GLY A 496 24.73 -5.12 20.61
CA GLY A 496 24.26 -6.49 20.42
C GLY A 496 23.20 -6.63 19.32
N PRO A 497 22.76 -7.86 19.02
CA PRO A 497 21.83 -8.11 17.90
C PRO A 497 20.39 -7.68 18.21
N TYR A 498 19.82 -6.87 17.31
CA TYR A 498 18.42 -6.48 17.27
C TYR A 498 17.85 -6.81 15.89
N GLU A 499 17.09 -7.91 15.82
CA GLU A 499 16.60 -8.49 14.57
C GLU A 499 15.17 -8.04 14.23
N GLN A 500 14.89 -7.84 12.94
CA GLN A 500 13.54 -7.62 12.41
C GLN A 500 13.33 -8.31 11.07
N THR A 501 12.16 -8.89 10.87
CA THR A 501 11.68 -9.33 9.56
C THR A 501 10.59 -8.39 9.06
N ILE A 502 10.71 -7.96 7.80
CA ILE A 502 9.70 -7.18 7.08
C ILE A 502 9.14 -8.03 5.93
N ASP A 503 7.84 -8.30 5.99
CA ASP A 503 7.14 -8.99 4.91
C ASP A 503 6.73 -7.99 3.81
N VAL A 504 7.06 -8.31 2.56
CA VAL A 504 6.74 -7.48 1.40
C VAL A 504 6.10 -8.29 0.28
N ASN A 505 5.53 -7.58 -0.70
CA ASN A 505 4.98 -8.14 -1.94
C ASN A 505 5.49 -7.35 -3.15
N ILE A 506 6.73 -7.63 -3.57
CA ILE A 506 7.43 -6.95 -4.66
C ILE A 506 7.29 -7.71 -5.99
N ASP A 507 7.44 -7.02 -7.13
CA ASP A 507 7.36 -7.69 -8.45
C ASP A 507 8.66 -8.39 -8.86
N ASP A 508 9.80 -7.78 -8.53
CA ASP A 508 11.14 -8.27 -8.90
C ASP A 508 12.00 -8.47 -7.64
N GLU A 509 12.32 -9.73 -7.31
CA GLU A 509 13.14 -10.07 -6.15
C GLU A 509 14.56 -9.50 -6.18
N ALA A 510 15.05 -9.05 -7.34
CA ALA A 510 16.35 -8.38 -7.44
C ALA A 510 16.46 -7.12 -6.55
N VAL A 511 15.34 -6.53 -6.12
CA VAL A 511 15.33 -5.36 -5.23
C VAL A 511 15.43 -5.71 -3.73
N LEU A 512 15.27 -6.98 -3.33
CA LEU A 512 15.28 -7.39 -1.91
C LEU A 512 16.52 -6.91 -1.15
N PRO A 513 17.76 -7.03 -1.66
CA PRO A 513 18.94 -6.55 -0.95
C PRO A 513 18.94 -5.03 -0.72
N GLY A 514 18.48 -4.26 -1.73
CA GLY A 514 18.34 -2.81 -1.60
C GLY A 514 17.27 -2.43 -0.58
N LEU A 515 16.19 -3.21 -0.49
CA LEU A 515 15.13 -3.02 0.49
C LEU A 515 15.58 -3.36 1.92
N ALA A 516 16.33 -4.45 2.09
CA ALA A 516 16.94 -4.78 3.38
C ALA A 516 17.90 -3.67 3.85
N GLY A 517 18.72 -3.14 2.93
CA GLY A 517 19.57 -1.99 3.21
C GLY A 517 18.79 -0.72 3.55
N TRP A 518 17.64 -0.47 2.89
CA TRP A 518 16.76 0.65 3.23
C TRP A 518 16.24 0.54 4.67
N TRP A 519 15.69 -0.61 5.06
CA TRP A 519 15.15 -0.81 6.40
C TRP A 519 16.23 -0.82 7.49
N LEU A 520 17.39 -1.42 7.23
CA LEU A 520 18.55 -1.35 8.12
C LEU A 520 18.93 0.11 8.40
N ASN A 521 19.05 0.92 7.35
CA ASN A 521 19.36 2.35 7.47
C ASN A 521 18.34 3.14 8.29
N ARG A 522 17.07 2.72 8.31
CA ARG A 522 16.06 3.33 9.17
C ARG A 522 16.23 2.95 10.64
N GLY A 523 16.61 1.69 10.89
CA GLY A 523 16.83 1.15 12.23
C GLY A 523 18.17 1.56 12.85
N THR A 524 19.15 2.01 12.06
CA THR A 524 20.50 2.35 12.53
C THR A 524 20.82 3.85 12.46
N VAL A 525 19.82 4.69 12.71
CA VAL A 525 20.05 6.14 12.92
C VAL A 525 20.37 6.40 14.40
N ASP A 526 21.65 6.62 14.69
CA ASP A 526 22.14 6.94 16.05
C ASP A 526 21.83 8.40 16.43
N LEU A 527 20.55 8.68 16.68
CA LEU A 527 20.06 9.96 17.16
C LEU A 527 19.08 9.74 18.33
N PRO A 528 19.05 10.66 19.30
CA PRO A 528 18.07 10.58 20.37
C PRO A 528 16.64 10.71 19.81
N ARG A 529 15.70 9.99 20.44
CA ARG A 529 14.29 10.07 20.08
C ARG A 529 13.61 11.20 20.85
N TYR A 530 12.75 11.92 20.13
CA TYR A 530 11.78 12.84 20.69
C TYR A 530 10.40 12.31 20.32
N PRO A 531 9.80 11.41 21.11
CA PRO A 531 8.57 10.71 20.72
C PRO A 531 7.33 11.61 20.72
N ALA A 532 7.39 12.75 21.43
CA ALA A 532 6.29 13.69 21.54
C ALA A 532 6.80 15.14 21.62
N VAL A 533 6.22 16.02 20.80
CA VAL A 533 6.39 17.47 20.87
C VAL A 533 5.05 18.13 21.12
N THR A 534 4.91 18.79 22.27
CA THR A 534 3.67 19.48 22.65
C THR A 534 3.75 20.95 22.26
N VAL A 535 2.75 21.43 21.54
CA VAL A 535 2.57 22.84 21.17
C VAL A 535 1.28 23.37 21.80
N ASN A 536 1.36 24.47 22.54
CA ASN A 536 0.19 25.16 23.08
C ASN A 536 -0.19 26.33 22.15
N LEU A 537 -1.20 26.13 21.31
CA LEU A 537 -1.62 27.11 20.31
C LEU A 537 -2.16 28.40 20.96
N ALA A 538 -2.64 28.34 22.20
CA ALA A 538 -3.13 29.53 22.90
C ALA A 538 -2.01 30.50 23.33
N ALA A 539 -0.76 30.04 23.34
CA ALA A 539 0.42 30.83 23.71
C ALA A 539 1.15 31.45 22.50
N LEU A 540 0.74 31.10 21.27
CA LEU A 540 1.37 31.52 20.03
C LEU A 540 0.63 32.68 19.37
N ASP A 541 1.33 33.41 18.52
CA ASP A 541 0.71 34.43 17.65
C ASP A 541 -0.10 33.77 16.52
N PRO A 542 -1.05 34.51 15.89
CA PRO A 542 -1.94 33.92 14.87
C PRO A 542 -1.25 33.35 13.64
N ASP A 543 -0.13 33.92 13.19
CA ASP A 543 0.56 33.47 11.98
C ASP A 543 1.26 32.15 12.28
N LYS A 544 1.92 32.05 13.44
CA LYS A 544 2.50 30.79 13.92
C LYS A 544 1.44 29.72 14.17
N VAL A 545 0.25 30.08 14.66
CA VAL A 545 -0.87 29.13 14.79
C VAL A 545 -1.24 28.55 13.43
N ALA A 546 -1.37 29.38 12.39
CA ALA A 546 -1.69 28.90 11.05
C ALA A 546 -0.60 27.96 10.49
N GLU A 547 0.69 28.30 10.67
CA GLU A 547 1.81 27.44 10.27
C GLU A 547 1.76 26.06 10.95
N ILE A 548 1.44 26.01 12.26
CA ILE A 548 1.35 24.75 13.01
C ILE A 548 0.07 23.98 12.66
N GLU A 549 -1.02 24.67 12.33
CA GLU A 549 -2.27 24.04 11.90
C GLU A 549 -2.17 23.35 10.55
N ASP A 550 -1.29 23.84 9.67
CA ASP A 550 -1.01 23.28 8.35
C ASP A 550 -0.09 22.03 8.39
N ILE A 551 0.55 21.75 9.53
CA ILE A 551 1.35 20.54 9.71
C ILE A 551 0.45 19.31 9.69
N ASP A 552 0.74 18.37 8.78
CA ASP A 552 0.09 17.08 8.71
C ASP A 552 1.09 15.89 8.87
N VAL A 553 0.55 14.67 8.93
CA VAL A 553 1.29 13.42 8.93
C VAL A 553 2.16 13.34 7.67
N GLY A 554 3.47 13.18 7.87
CA GLY A 554 4.49 13.17 6.83
C GLY A 554 5.29 14.46 6.71
N ASP A 555 4.87 15.53 7.38
CA ASP A 555 5.62 16.79 7.40
C ASP A 555 6.78 16.76 8.39
N ALA A 556 7.73 17.67 8.17
CA ALA A 556 8.88 17.85 9.04
C ALA A 556 8.69 19.07 9.96
N LEU A 557 9.19 18.95 11.18
CA LEU A 557 9.25 19.97 12.21
C LEU A 557 10.72 20.16 12.62
N GLU A 558 11.18 21.41 12.68
CA GLU A 558 12.51 21.78 13.15
C GLU A 558 12.38 22.64 14.41
N ILE A 559 12.95 22.15 15.52
CA ILE A 559 12.98 22.86 16.79
C ILE A 559 14.34 23.54 16.92
N THR A 560 14.32 24.87 17.01
CA THR A 560 15.52 25.72 17.10
C THR A 560 15.71 26.29 18.51
N GLY A 561 16.84 26.99 18.73
CA GLY A 561 17.08 27.74 19.97
C GLY A 561 17.74 26.95 21.10
N TYR A 562 18.11 25.68 20.83
CA TYR A 562 19.06 24.94 21.66
C TYR A 562 20.48 25.47 21.48
N ARG A 563 21.33 25.34 22.50
CA ARG A 563 22.72 25.83 22.44
C ARG A 563 23.60 24.88 21.62
N GLU A 564 23.31 23.59 21.66
CA GLU A 564 24.15 22.52 21.14
C GLU A 564 23.83 22.15 19.68
N TYR A 565 22.55 22.03 19.32
CA TYR A 565 22.11 21.53 18.02
C TYR A 565 20.62 21.85 17.79
N ASP A 566 20.21 21.95 16.52
CA ASP A 566 18.79 21.99 16.15
C ASP A 566 18.23 20.56 16.03
N ILE A 567 16.95 20.39 16.36
CA ILE A 567 16.29 19.08 16.35
C ILE A 567 15.33 19.02 15.17
N ARG A 568 15.51 18.05 14.27
CA ARG A 568 14.64 17.86 13.11
C ARG A 568 13.88 16.54 13.20
N LEU A 569 12.56 16.62 13.07
CA LEU A 569 11.62 15.53 13.35
C LEU A 569 10.60 15.40 12.23
N GLN A 570 10.21 14.18 11.90
CA GLN A 570 9.08 13.90 11.03
C GLN A 570 7.85 13.58 11.86
N VAL A 571 6.73 14.20 11.53
CA VAL A 571 5.43 13.97 12.18
C VAL A 571 4.81 12.70 11.59
N VAL A 572 4.60 11.68 12.42
CA VAL A 572 3.95 10.42 12.01
C VAL A 572 2.50 10.33 12.49
N GLY A 573 2.10 11.21 13.40
CA GLY A 573 0.75 11.31 13.94
C GLY A 573 0.65 12.49 14.89
N TYR A 574 -0.54 12.78 15.38
CA TYR A 574 -0.75 13.81 16.39
C TYR A 574 -2.02 13.57 17.20
N THR A 575 -2.07 14.24 18.36
CA THR A 575 -3.27 14.40 19.18
C THR A 575 -3.55 15.88 19.36
N GLU A 576 -4.69 16.34 18.88
CA GLU A 576 -5.19 17.70 19.14
C GLU A 576 -6.24 17.66 20.25
N THR A 577 -6.10 18.56 21.21
CA THR A 577 -6.97 18.67 22.37
C THR A 577 -7.53 20.09 22.44
N ILE A 578 -8.85 20.22 22.46
CA ILE A 578 -9.57 21.50 22.46
C ILE A 578 -10.43 21.58 23.74
N GLY A 579 -10.27 22.66 24.51
CA GLY A 579 -11.02 22.89 25.75
C GLY A 579 -10.15 23.29 26.96
N TRP A 580 -10.79 23.58 28.09
CA TRP A 580 -10.13 24.00 29.33
C TRP A 580 -9.31 22.84 29.95
N PRO A 581 -8.18 23.08 30.66
CA PRO A 581 -7.55 24.37 30.98
C PRO A 581 -6.64 24.95 29.89
N ASN A 582 -6.22 24.15 28.91
CA ASN A 582 -5.18 24.54 27.96
C ASN A 582 -5.69 25.34 26.73
N ALA A 583 -7.01 25.59 26.65
CA ALA A 583 -7.75 26.15 25.53
C ALA A 583 -7.60 25.35 24.22
N ARG A 584 -6.37 25.12 23.74
CA ARG A 584 -6.04 24.25 22.61
C ARG A 584 -4.56 23.85 22.58
N SER A 585 -4.27 22.57 22.44
CA SER A 585 -2.90 22.05 22.31
C SER A 585 -2.81 20.92 21.30
N ILE A 586 -1.68 20.81 20.61
CA ILE A 586 -1.35 19.67 19.73
C ILE A 586 -0.13 18.97 20.30
N VAL A 587 -0.20 17.65 20.40
CA VAL A 587 0.95 16.78 20.70
C VAL A 587 1.28 16.03 19.42
N PHE A 588 2.37 16.43 18.76
CA PHE A 588 2.89 15.72 17.60
C PHE A 588 3.63 14.47 18.06
N THR A 589 3.31 13.34 17.42
CA THR A 589 4.05 12.09 17.50
C THR A 589 5.13 12.12 16.44
N THR A 590 6.39 11.98 16.85
CA THR A 590 7.54 12.27 15.98
C THR A 590 8.59 11.17 15.97
N VAL A 591 9.31 11.08 14.86
CA VAL A 591 10.51 10.26 14.66
C VAL A 591 11.64 11.13 14.08
N PRO A 592 12.91 10.73 14.15
CA PRO A 592 14.00 11.47 13.49
C PRO A 592 13.73 11.64 11.99
N ASP A 593 13.76 12.87 11.46
CA ASP A 593 13.50 13.13 10.03
C ASP A 593 14.66 12.66 9.13
N GLN A 594 15.86 12.57 9.69
CA GLN A 594 17.10 12.17 9.01
C GLN A 594 17.04 10.73 8.45
N ILE A 595 16.07 9.95 8.91
CA ILE A 595 15.72 8.63 8.35
C ILE A 595 15.32 8.76 6.87
N PHE A 596 14.74 9.89 6.47
CA PHE A 596 14.27 10.18 5.11
C PHE A 596 15.13 11.19 4.36
N ASP A 597 16.36 11.40 4.85
CA ASP A 597 17.34 12.24 4.17
C ASP A 597 18.05 11.46 3.07
N VAL A 598 17.48 11.52 1.87
CA VAL A 598 18.00 10.77 0.72
C VAL A 598 18.86 11.64 -0.19
N GLY A 599 19.89 11.02 -0.76
CA GLY A 599 20.71 11.58 -1.83
C GLY A 599 19.87 11.82 -3.08
N THR A 600 20.09 12.96 -3.72
CA THR A 600 19.52 13.28 -5.03
C THR A 600 20.67 13.53 -5.99
N TYR A 601 20.54 13.06 -7.23
CA TYR A 601 21.56 13.31 -8.25
C TYR A 601 21.74 14.82 -8.45
N ASP A 602 23.00 15.28 -8.42
CA ASP A 602 23.37 16.71 -8.45
C ASP A 602 22.69 17.59 -7.38
N GLY A 603 22.24 17.00 -6.26
CA GLY A 603 21.64 17.72 -5.14
C GLY A 603 22.64 18.22 -4.08
N ASP A 604 22.10 18.88 -3.05
CA ASP A 604 22.90 19.43 -1.94
C ASP A 604 23.42 18.37 -0.96
N ARG A 605 22.82 17.18 -0.95
CA ARG A 605 23.18 16.05 -0.07
C ARG A 605 24.23 15.16 -0.71
N ARG A 606 25.19 14.68 0.09
CA ARG A 606 26.36 13.94 -0.39
C ARG A 606 26.42 12.55 0.25
N TYR A 607 26.89 11.56 -0.50
CA TYR A 607 27.25 10.27 0.08
C TYR A 607 28.48 10.43 0.96
N ASP A 608 28.47 9.69 2.06
CA ASP A 608 29.60 9.61 2.98
C ASP A 608 30.72 8.72 2.42
N LEU A 609 31.95 8.89 2.93
CA LEU A 609 33.06 8.00 2.61
C LEU A 609 33.35 7.10 3.80
N ARG A 610 33.02 5.82 3.66
CA ARG A 610 33.15 4.81 4.72
C ARG A 610 34.56 4.69 5.30
N THR A 611 35.58 5.08 4.53
CA THR A 611 36.99 4.83 4.89
C THR A 611 37.81 6.09 5.20
N ALA A 612 37.14 7.24 5.33
CA ALA A 612 37.83 8.51 5.54
C ALA A 612 38.23 8.71 7.02
N THR A 613 39.51 8.97 7.27
CA THR A 613 40.04 9.27 8.62
C THR A 613 41.02 10.44 8.61
N VAL A 614 41.19 11.12 9.73
CA VAL A 614 42.22 12.16 9.90
C VAL A 614 43.61 11.50 9.88
N SER A 615 44.44 11.86 8.89
CA SER A 615 45.80 11.30 8.71
C SER A 615 46.89 12.03 9.50
N ALA A 616 46.62 13.25 9.98
CA ALA A 616 47.57 14.04 10.75
C ALA A 616 46.85 14.84 11.84
N VAL A 617 47.45 14.94 13.03
CA VAL A 617 46.87 15.70 14.15
C VAL A 617 46.64 17.15 13.73
N ALA A 618 45.42 17.64 13.96
CA ALA A 618 45.05 19.01 13.64
C ALA A 618 44.61 19.75 14.90
N GLY A 619 45.33 20.82 15.25
CA GLY A 619 44.98 21.65 16.41
C GLY A 619 43.61 22.34 16.27
N PRO A 620 43.07 22.95 17.34
CA PRO A 620 41.70 23.49 17.38
C PRO A 620 41.42 24.69 16.46
N THR A 621 42.43 25.19 15.75
CA THR A 621 42.36 26.31 14.81
C THR A 621 42.94 25.99 13.43
N ALA A 622 43.38 24.75 13.23
CA ALA A 622 44.01 24.35 11.98
C ALA A 622 42.98 24.45 10.85
N THR A 623 43.29 25.27 9.84
CA THR A 623 42.51 25.44 8.61
C THR A 623 42.94 24.46 7.51
N THR A 624 43.96 23.64 7.78
CA THR A 624 44.42 22.57 6.90
C THR A 624 44.28 21.22 7.60
N LEU A 625 43.51 20.31 7.01
CA LEU A 625 43.34 18.93 7.48
C LEU A 625 43.82 17.95 6.42
N THR A 626 44.54 16.91 6.82
CA THR A 626 44.91 15.81 5.92
C THR A 626 43.99 14.62 6.21
N ILE A 627 43.26 14.17 5.19
CA ILE A 627 42.29 13.08 5.29
C ILE A 627 42.86 11.90 4.50
N GLY A 628 42.90 10.73 5.12
CA GLY A 628 43.28 9.47 4.49
C GLY A 628 42.02 8.69 4.11
N ILE A 629 42.07 7.99 2.98
CA ILE A 629 40.95 7.22 2.42
C ILE A 629 41.55 5.90 1.90
N THR A 630 40.95 4.76 2.23
CA THR A 630 41.48 3.46 1.77
C THR A 630 40.78 2.96 0.50
N ASP A 631 39.51 3.29 0.33
CA ASP A 631 38.72 2.87 -0.84
C ASP A 631 38.89 3.83 -2.02
N ASP A 632 38.47 3.38 -3.22
CA ASP A 632 38.56 4.17 -4.46
C ASP A 632 37.46 5.26 -4.54
N GLU A 633 37.43 6.13 -3.53
CA GLU A 633 36.45 7.21 -3.38
C GLU A 633 37.16 8.55 -3.15
N ALA A 634 36.44 9.67 -3.30
CA ALA A 634 37.00 11.00 -3.07
C ALA A 634 35.94 12.00 -2.61
N TRP A 635 36.31 12.85 -1.67
CA TRP A 635 35.55 14.03 -1.29
C TRP A 635 35.54 15.05 -2.42
N SER A 636 34.37 15.63 -2.68
CA SER A 636 34.21 16.61 -3.76
C SER A 636 34.96 17.91 -3.48
N SER A 637 35.49 18.53 -4.54
CA SER A 637 36.07 19.87 -4.50
C SER A 637 35.15 20.96 -5.07
N THR A 638 33.97 20.60 -5.59
CA THR A 638 33.19 21.46 -6.48
C THR A 638 32.17 22.36 -5.78
N SER A 639 31.76 22.04 -4.55
CA SER A 639 30.89 22.92 -3.75
C SER A 639 31.26 22.86 -2.28
N ALA A 640 30.70 23.78 -1.49
CA ALA A 640 30.89 23.82 -0.04
C ALA A 640 30.01 22.77 0.65
N TYR A 641 30.50 22.21 1.75
CA TYR A 641 29.78 21.24 2.59
C TYR A 641 30.42 21.18 3.97
N ASP A 642 29.79 20.48 4.92
CA ASP A 642 30.33 20.31 6.26
C ASP A 642 30.68 18.83 6.51
N LEU A 643 31.77 18.61 7.24
CA LEU A 643 32.22 17.32 7.75
C LEU A 643 32.02 17.26 9.26
N MET A 644 31.56 16.13 9.77
CA MET A 644 31.55 15.80 11.19
C MET A 644 32.81 14.99 11.51
N ILE A 645 33.68 15.54 12.37
CA ILE A 645 34.93 14.88 12.76
C ILE A 645 35.00 14.85 14.29
N ALA A 646 34.83 13.65 14.85
CA ALA A 646 34.75 13.43 16.29
C ALA A 646 33.75 14.37 17.00
N GLY A 647 32.62 14.74 16.39
CA GLY A 647 31.64 15.65 16.99
C GLY A 647 31.93 17.16 16.81
N GLU A 648 33.03 17.53 16.14
CA GLU A 648 33.23 18.89 15.64
C GLU A 648 32.68 19.03 14.22
N LEU A 649 31.87 20.06 13.98
CA LEU A 649 31.39 20.42 12.64
C LEU A 649 32.43 21.31 11.93
N VAL A 650 33.04 20.78 10.87
CA VAL A 650 34.12 21.41 10.08
C VAL A 650 33.61 21.76 8.68
N GLY A 651 33.59 23.05 8.35
CA GLY A 651 33.18 23.50 7.02
C GLY A 651 34.29 23.37 5.98
N VAL A 652 33.95 22.75 4.86
CA VAL A 652 34.75 22.69 3.63
C VAL A 652 34.27 23.78 2.67
N PRO A 653 35.10 24.78 2.34
CA PRO A 653 34.73 25.80 1.37
C PRO A 653 34.79 25.22 -0.07
N VAL A 654 34.16 25.92 -1.02
CA VAL A 654 34.27 25.60 -2.45
C VAL A 654 35.74 25.59 -2.86
N GLY A 655 36.19 24.51 -3.51
CA GLY A 655 37.60 24.33 -3.90
C GLY A 655 38.55 24.06 -2.72
N GLY A 656 38.07 23.98 -1.49
CA GLY A 656 38.87 23.75 -0.29
C GLY A 656 39.42 22.33 -0.21
N MET A 657 38.68 21.34 -0.73
CA MET A 657 39.13 19.96 -0.78
C MET A 657 40.04 19.74 -2.01
N GLY A 658 41.29 19.34 -1.76
CA GLY A 658 42.25 19.03 -2.81
C GLY A 658 41.91 17.74 -3.58
N ALA A 659 42.56 17.56 -4.74
CA ALA A 659 42.47 16.32 -5.48
C ALA A 659 43.00 15.14 -4.66
N ARG A 660 42.41 13.96 -4.87
CA ARG A 660 42.90 12.72 -4.28
C ARG A 660 44.29 12.39 -4.84
N THR A 661 45.22 12.09 -3.94
CA THR A 661 46.60 11.69 -4.25
C THR A 661 46.90 10.34 -3.62
N GLY A 662 47.98 9.67 -4.02
CA GLY A 662 48.37 8.35 -3.49
C GLY A 662 47.92 7.19 -4.38
N SER A 663 47.83 6.00 -3.78
CA SER A 663 47.50 4.73 -4.45
C SER A 663 46.41 3.97 -3.70
N ALA A 664 45.78 2.98 -4.35
CA ALA A 664 44.74 2.14 -3.74
C ALA A 664 45.14 1.61 -2.34
N GLY A 665 44.25 1.76 -1.36
CA GLY A 665 44.51 1.42 0.04
C GLY A 665 45.22 2.50 0.87
N ALA A 666 45.69 3.59 0.26
CA ALA A 666 46.42 4.67 0.94
C ALA A 666 46.25 6.02 0.22
N TYR A 667 45.02 6.35 -0.18
CA TYR A 667 44.73 7.66 -0.78
C TYR A 667 44.72 8.76 0.28
N GLN A 668 45.00 10.00 -0.15
CA GLN A 668 44.91 11.19 0.69
C GLN A 668 44.28 12.38 -0.04
N GLN A 669 43.52 13.18 0.70
CA GLN A 669 43.06 14.52 0.31
C GLN A 669 43.42 15.54 1.38
N VAL A 670 43.82 16.72 0.94
CA VAL A 670 44.13 17.84 1.84
C VAL A 670 43.00 18.85 1.75
N LEU A 671 42.30 19.05 2.86
CA LEU A 671 41.38 20.16 3.04
C LEU A 671 42.16 21.41 3.38
N THR A 672 41.93 22.50 2.66
CA THR A 672 42.47 23.83 2.92
C THR A 672 41.33 24.84 3.12
N GLY A 673 41.55 25.82 4.01
CA GLY A 673 40.53 26.81 4.34
C GLY A 673 39.39 26.26 5.23
N ALA A 674 39.64 25.20 6.00
CA ALA A 674 38.63 24.60 6.87
C ALA A 674 38.05 25.61 7.86
N VAL A 675 36.72 25.72 7.92
CA VAL A 675 36.00 26.52 8.91
C VAL A 675 35.75 25.64 10.13
N ARG A 676 36.57 25.80 11.17
CA ARG A 676 36.50 25.00 12.40
C ARG A 676 35.36 25.44 13.32
N SER A 677 34.88 24.51 14.13
CA SER A 677 33.94 24.78 15.24
C SER A 677 32.61 25.44 14.86
N LYS A 678 32.01 25.08 13.71
CA LYS A 678 30.72 25.65 13.28
C LYS A 678 29.57 25.36 14.27
N ASN A 679 29.63 24.23 14.98
CA ASN A 679 28.69 23.85 16.05
C ASN A 679 29.18 24.28 17.46
N GLY A 680 30.16 25.18 17.56
CA GLY A 680 30.73 25.63 18.84
C GLY A 680 31.66 24.63 19.53
N VAL A 681 31.81 23.40 19.01
CA VAL A 681 32.76 22.41 19.52
C VAL A 681 34.16 22.73 19.00
N ARG A 682 35.11 22.93 19.91
CA ARG A 682 36.48 23.33 19.56
C ARG A 682 37.51 22.42 20.23
N LYS A 683 38.20 21.60 19.43
CA LYS A 683 39.16 20.63 19.96
C LYS A 683 40.26 20.24 18.98
N THR A 684 41.27 19.54 19.48
CA THR A 684 42.27 18.88 18.64
C THR A 684 41.65 17.65 18.00
N LEU A 685 41.81 17.49 16.69
CA LEU A 685 41.39 16.29 15.96
C LEU A 685 42.58 15.31 15.94
N PRO A 686 42.45 14.13 16.56
CA PRO A 686 43.52 13.14 16.59
C PRO A 686 43.65 12.40 15.26
N VAL A 687 44.80 11.78 15.02
CA VAL A 687 44.97 10.81 13.92
C VAL A 687 44.03 9.64 14.13
N GLY A 688 43.43 9.14 13.05
CA GLY A 688 42.47 8.03 13.08
C GLY A 688 41.05 8.44 13.47
N ALA A 689 40.79 9.72 13.78
CA ALA A 689 39.41 10.19 13.91
C ALA A 689 38.67 10.00 12.59
N GLU A 690 37.52 9.35 12.63
CA GLU A 690 36.67 9.16 11.46
C GLU A 690 36.14 10.49 10.95
N VAL A 691 36.05 10.60 9.63
CA VAL A 691 35.61 11.79 8.92
C VAL A 691 34.35 11.44 8.17
N HIS A 692 33.23 11.97 8.63
CA HIS A 692 31.93 11.75 8.01
C HIS A 692 31.40 13.04 7.40
N ILE A 693 30.59 12.94 6.35
CA ILE A 693 29.76 14.06 5.93
C ILE A 693 28.76 14.42 7.04
N ALA A 694 28.57 15.72 7.30
CA ALA A 694 27.68 16.14 8.40
C ALA A 694 26.20 15.86 8.11
N THR A 695 25.80 15.86 6.85
CA THR A 695 24.43 15.59 6.39
C THR A 695 24.46 14.56 5.25
N PRO A 696 24.61 13.27 5.57
CA PRO A 696 24.71 12.22 4.56
C PRO A 696 23.40 12.09 3.79
N GLY A 697 23.51 11.98 2.47
CA GLY A 697 22.43 11.49 1.63
C GLY A 697 22.38 9.97 1.70
N ARG A 698 21.25 9.41 2.10
CA ARG A 698 21.00 7.97 2.07
C ARG A 698 20.59 7.54 0.66
N TRP A 699 20.88 6.30 0.27
CA TRP A 699 20.39 5.80 -1.02
C TRP A 699 18.87 5.83 -1.03
N ALA A 700 18.28 6.59 -1.96
CA ALA A 700 16.85 6.56 -2.22
C ALA A 700 16.51 5.23 -2.88
N ARG A 701 15.45 4.57 -2.43
CA ARG A 701 14.88 3.42 -3.11
C ARG A 701 14.30 3.81 -4.46
#